data_AF-A0A9Q1HUP7-F1
#
_entry.id   AF-A0A9Q1HUP7-F1
#
_cell.length_a   1.000
_cell.length_b   1.000
_cell.length_c   1.000
_cell.angle_alpha   90.00
_cell.angle_beta   90.00
_cell.angle_gamma   90.00
#
_symmetry.space_group_name_H-M   'P 1'
#
loop_
_entity.id
_entity.type
_entity.pdbx_description
1 polymer ?
#
loop_
_entity_poly.entity_id
_entity_poly.type
_entity_poly.pdbx_seq_one_letter_code
_entity_poly.pdbx_strand_id
1 'polypeptide(L)'
;MSASVLAFQTQLASIMDVLVRNTVCDVTRLYEDSLVNFQSIIAQREDENASLKMKLQQSEKALALQSQRESRKNVAESQENFVHSGPLIKQEDPDAEVKIDMFCAVCGKAAESEPPFCDACRKTVSFPSQSPEGSPGQERSHQEGPVGKSVDFSEESDLNMFDTEAFTGLFDSKADSCFSAKDVSGGSALTPISPMVPMVINSYPEVPVMPSVSQSGPSRTGRRSAKRPRPVPEIEDMATEARELVRAVLARRPDGERVVKEYRINGTLTDTTRRHLINILVAHMTETQGRIPPKNVRELYALGIVTLFPSLKDPFSKKGYEHFYDGQNGTGYLAWRLKTVQRKTFHRSGGEQKPIVSRGPNFERQTQLGEQLQGEVCKEAISYMAQCTDQEQVFLKMRETFQHRQQLVHDPQKCGAVLATFPRFLDTKGLVNQDFTLLFGLETACKLLENWDSSFKAKVMREARCLTQSADLCNLLKCAEYEPVSDQDVPEVLGWDSDMASVLLLVHLLPPPPGGRKSAKISAREAVDRVVQFYKSRTEWHPGGVEGPRQPYLVAVGSRRDQIESFFLALDRHLIPCQANCSLGAFDELFKAHFVFGLSYDEALSSVYTFLQTTVYNIDVGSVKESPRVKELRARMLNNC
;
A
#
# COMPACT_ATOMS: atom_id res chain seq x y z
N MET A 1 -35.78 -24.02 46.05
CA MET A 1 -35.10 -22.73 45.73
C MET A 1 -35.98 -21.60 46.24
N SER A 2 -35.44 -20.49 46.73
CA SER A 2 -36.25 -19.40 47.32
C SER A 2 -37.00 -18.62 46.23
N ALA A 3 -38.19 -18.10 46.58
CA ALA A 3 -39.03 -17.32 45.66
C ALA A 3 -38.31 -16.09 45.07
N SER A 4 -37.34 -15.51 45.80
CA SER A 4 -36.49 -14.42 45.33
C SER A 4 -35.66 -14.77 44.09
N VAL A 5 -35.15 -16.00 43.99
CA VAL A 5 -34.33 -16.44 42.85
C VAL A 5 -35.17 -16.58 41.59
N LEU A 6 -36.38 -17.14 41.73
CA LEU A 6 -37.33 -17.25 40.61
C LEU A 6 -37.76 -15.86 40.12
N ALA A 7 -38.09 -14.92 41.01
CA ALA A 7 -38.43 -13.55 40.64
C ALA A 7 -37.29 -12.84 39.88
N PHE A 8 -36.05 -12.98 40.34
CA PHE A 8 -34.87 -12.40 39.68
C PHE A 8 -34.60 -13.03 38.30
N GLN A 9 -34.74 -14.36 38.18
CA GLN A 9 -34.62 -15.05 36.89
C GLN A 9 -35.72 -14.60 35.89
N THR A 10 -36.97 -14.44 36.34
CA THR A 10 -38.05 -13.92 35.49
C THR A 10 -37.77 -12.48 35.03
N GLN A 11 -37.24 -11.64 35.92
CA GLN A 11 -36.88 -10.25 35.58
C GLN A 11 -35.71 -10.19 34.58
N LEU A 12 -34.67 -11.00 34.76
CA LEU A 12 -33.57 -11.12 33.79
C LEU A 12 -34.07 -11.62 32.43
N ALA A 13 -34.93 -12.64 32.40
CA ALA A 13 -35.50 -13.16 31.15
C ALA A 13 -36.29 -12.07 30.39
N SER A 14 -37.10 -11.28 31.11
CA SER A 14 -37.84 -10.16 30.52
C SER A 14 -36.91 -9.06 29.96
N ILE A 15 -35.83 -8.73 30.67
CA ILE A 15 -34.84 -7.75 30.19
C ILE A 15 -34.11 -8.25 28.95
N MET A 16 -33.68 -9.53 28.94
CA MET A 16 -33.01 -10.11 27.77
C MET A 16 -33.93 -10.20 26.56
N ASP A 17 -35.20 -10.57 26.74
CA ASP A 17 -36.20 -10.60 25.67
C ASP A 17 -36.40 -9.22 25.03
N VAL A 18 -36.50 -8.14 25.82
CA VAL A 18 -36.57 -6.76 25.31
C VAL A 18 -35.29 -6.37 24.55
N LEU A 19 -34.11 -6.72 25.08
CA LEU A 19 -32.83 -6.44 24.41
C LEU A 19 -32.69 -7.18 23.07
N VAL A 20 -33.08 -8.46 23.02
CA VAL A 20 -33.07 -9.27 21.79
C VAL A 20 -34.04 -8.67 20.77
N ARG A 21 -35.28 -8.35 21.15
CA ARG A 21 -36.26 -7.73 20.22
C ARG A 21 -35.75 -6.40 19.66
N ASN A 22 -35.17 -5.54 20.49
CA ASN A 22 -34.59 -4.27 20.01
C ASN A 22 -33.42 -4.51 19.06
N THR A 23 -32.50 -5.43 19.40
CA THR A 23 -31.35 -5.76 18.56
C THR A 23 -31.79 -6.32 17.21
N VAL A 24 -32.79 -7.21 17.18
CA VAL A 24 -33.38 -7.73 15.94
C VAL A 24 -33.99 -6.60 15.11
N CYS A 25 -34.78 -5.71 15.71
CA CYS A 25 -35.36 -4.56 14.99
C CYS A 25 -34.29 -3.63 14.38
N ASP A 26 -33.21 -3.36 15.09
CA ASP A 26 -32.15 -2.47 14.58
C ASP A 26 -31.31 -3.16 13.49
N VAL A 27 -31.04 -4.47 13.61
CA VAL A 27 -30.39 -5.26 12.55
C VAL A 27 -31.27 -5.33 11.29
N THR A 28 -32.58 -5.57 11.43
CA THR A 28 -33.52 -5.57 10.30
C THR A 28 -33.54 -4.22 9.58
N ARG A 29 -33.61 -3.10 10.32
CA ARG A 29 -33.55 -1.76 9.72
C ARG A 29 -32.24 -1.50 8.96
N LEU A 30 -31.10 -1.85 9.55
CA LEU A 30 -29.80 -1.70 8.88
C LEU A 30 -29.74 -2.52 7.58
N TYR A 31 -30.35 -3.70 7.56
CA TYR A 31 -30.46 -4.51 6.36
C TYR A 31 -31.40 -3.90 5.31
N GLU A 32 -32.59 -3.42 5.72
CA GLU A 32 -33.55 -2.73 4.86
C GLU A 32 -32.97 -1.45 4.23
N ASP A 33 -32.36 -0.58 5.04
CA ASP A 33 -31.69 0.65 4.58
C ASP A 33 -30.54 0.32 3.61
N SER A 34 -29.75 -0.73 3.90
CA SER A 34 -28.69 -1.19 3.01
C SER A 34 -29.25 -1.73 1.68
N LEU A 35 -30.38 -2.44 1.71
CA LEU A 35 -31.01 -3.01 0.51
C LEU A 35 -31.56 -1.92 -0.41
N VAL A 36 -32.19 -0.88 0.15
CA VAL A 36 -32.66 0.30 -0.60
C VAL A 36 -31.47 1.06 -1.21
N ASN A 37 -30.36 1.20 -0.48
CA ASN A 37 -29.15 1.83 -1.01
C ASN A 37 -28.55 1.01 -2.18
N PHE A 38 -28.46 -0.32 -2.04
CA PHE A 38 -28.01 -1.19 -3.13
C PHE A 38 -28.93 -1.12 -4.36
N GLN A 39 -30.25 -1.10 -4.20
CA GLN A 39 -31.20 -0.91 -5.30
C GLN A 39 -31.00 0.44 -6.01
N SER A 40 -30.78 1.53 -5.26
CA SER A 40 -30.48 2.84 -5.85
C SER A 40 -29.17 2.87 -6.63
N ILE A 41 -28.14 2.16 -6.15
CA ILE A 41 -26.85 2.03 -6.85
C ILE A 41 -27.02 1.20 -8.13
N ILE A 42 -27.77 0.10 -8.09
CA ILE A 42 -28.05 -0.74 -9.27
C ILE A 42 -28.76 0.10 -10.35
N ALA A 43 -29.85 0.80 -9.99
CA ALA A 43 -30.59 1.65 -10.92
C ALA A 43 -29.69 2.74 -11.56
N GLN A 44 -28.86 3.42 -10.76
CA GLN A 44 -27.89 4.40 -11.29
C GLN A 44 -26.90 3.75 -12.28
N ARG A 45 -26.40 2.55 -11.98
CA ARG A 45 -25.49 1.83 -12.89
C ARG A 45 -26.19 1.31 -14.14
N GLU A 46 -27.48 1.02 -14.10
CA GLU A 46 -28.27 0.67 -15.28
C GLU A 46 -28.44 1.89 -16.21
N ASP A 47 -28.76 3.07 -15.67
CA ASP A 47 -28.84 4.33 -16.41
C ASP A 47 -27.47 4.74 -17.02
N GLU A 48 -26.39 4.63 -16.25
CA GLU A 48 -25.03 4.87 -16.74
C GLU A 48 -24.66 3.91 -17.88
N ASN A 49 -24.97 2.61 -17.75
CA ASN A 49 -24.75 1.62 -18.81
C ASN A 49 -25.60 1.89 -20.06
N ALA A 50 -26.85 2.34 -19.91
CA ALA A 50 -27.70 2.73 -21.04
C ALA A 50 -27.12 3.94 -21.79
N SER A 51 -26.62 4.94 -21.04
CA SER A 51 -25.93 6.11 -21.60
C SER A 51 -24.64 5.73 -22.34
N LEU A 52 -23.83 4.83 -21.77
CA LEU A 52 -22.60 4.34 -22.39
C LEU A 52 -22.87 3.52 -23.65
N LYS A 53 -23.90 2.64 -23.66
CA LYS A 53 -24.33 1.91 -24.86
C LYS A 53 -24.77 2.85 -25.99
N MET A 54 -25.52 3.92 -25.67
CA MET A 54 -25.90 4.96 -26.64
C MET A 54 -24.67 5.68 -27.22
N LYS A 55 -23.69 6.05 -26.38
CA LYS A 55 -22.44 6.69 -26.83
C LYS A 55 -21.59 5.76 -27.69
N LEU A 56 -21.51 4.48 -27.35
CA LEU A 56 -20.80 3.47 -28.13
C LEU A 56 -21.41 3.34 -29.54
N GLN A 57 -22.73 3.19 -29.64
CA GLN A 57 -23.42 3.13 -30.93
C GLN A 57 -23.25 4.41 -31.79
N GLN A 58 -23.12 5.57 -31.15
CA GLN A 58 -22.81 6.82 -31.86
C GLN A 58 -21.36 6.83 -32.38
N SER A 59 -20.41 6.33 -31.58
CA SER A 59 -18.99 6.18 -31.97
C SER A 59 -18.81 5.17 -33.10
N GLU A 60 -19.49 4.03 -33.05
CA GLU A 60 -19.48 2.99 -34.09
C GLU A 60 -20.03 3.55 -35.42
N LYS A 61 -21.13 4.31 -35.39
CA LYS A 61 -21.67 4.99 -36.57
C LYS A 61 -20.71 6.06 -37.12
N ALA A 62 -20.02 6.79 -36.25
CA ALA A 62 -19.01 7.77 -36.67
C ALA A 62 -17.80 7.11 -37.35
N LEU A 63 -17.29 6.00 -36.79
CA LEU A 63 -16.22 5.21 -37.37
C LEU A 63 -16.62 4.57 -38.71
N ALA A 64 -17.84 4.04 -38.82
CA ALA A 64 -18.35 3.50 -40.09
C ALA A 64 -18.46 4.59 -41.18
N LEU A 65 -18.90 5.80 -40.83
CA LEU A 65 -18.93 6.95 -41.74
C LEU A 65 -17.53 7.45 -42.11
N GLN A 66 -16.57 7.38 -41.20
CA GLN A 66 -15.17 7.72 -41.47
C GLN A 66 -14.53 6.71 -42.42
N SER A 67 -14.68 5.41 -42.14
CA SER A 67 -14.20 4.33 -43.01
C SER A 67 -14.82 4.41 -44.41
N GLN A 68 -16.11 4.75 -44.55
CA GLN A 68 -16.70 5.02 -45.86
C GLN A 68 -16.12 6.26 -46.57
N ARG A 69 -15.73 7.31 -45.83
CA ARG A 69 -15.07 8.50 -46.40
C ARG A 69 -13.65 8.19 -46.86
N GLU A 70 -12.91 7.41 -46.09
CA GLU A 70 -11.56 6.93 -46.43
C GLU A 70 -11.63 6.01 -47.66
N SER A 71 -12.51 5.02 -47.68
CA SER A 71 -12.74 4.18 -48.87
C SER A 71 -13.14 4.99 -50.11
N ARG A 72 -13.93 6.06 -49.98
CA ARG A 72 -14.25 6.96 -51.11
C ARG A 72 -13.06 7.79 -51.59
N LYS A 73 -12.17 8.22 -50.69
CA LYS A 73 -10.90 8.87 -51.08
C LYS A 73 -9.97 7.90 -51.80
N ASN A 74 -9.78 6.71 -51.23
CA ASN A 74 -8.93 5.68 -51.78
C ASN A 74 -9.42 5.23 -53.17
N VAL A 75 -10.74 5.14 -53.39
CA VAL A 75 -11.32 4.84 -54.72
C VAL A 75 -11.11 6.00 -55.72
N ALA A 76 -11.13 7.26 -55.27
CA ALA A 76 -10.83 8.40 -56.12
C ALA A 76 -9.34 8.43 -56.53
N GLU A 77 -8.42 8.13 -55.61
CA GLU A 77 -6.98 7.99 -55.90
C GLU A 77 -6.67 6.73 -56.74
N SER A 78 -7.45 5.65 -56.56
CA SER A 78 -7.29 4.41 -57.34
C SER A 78 -7.82 4.50 -58.77
N GLN A 79 -8.62 5.52 -59.13
CA GLN A 79 -9.07 5.73 -60.50
C GLN A 79 -8.05 6.43 -61.41
N GLU A 80 -6.95 6.96 -60.85
CA GLU A 80 -5.83 7.51 -61.65
C GLU A 80 -4.74 6.47 -61.98
N ASN A 81 -4.78 5.25 -61.40
CA ASN A 81 -3.82 4.19 -61.69
C ASN A 81 -4.45 2.96 -62.35
N PHE A 82 -3.75 2.41 -63.34
CA PHE A 82 -4.35 1.70 -64.48
C PHE A 82 -4.44 0.17 -64.30
N VAL A 83 -5.65 -0.38 -64.52
CA VAL A 83 -5.95 -1.62 -65.27
C VAL A 83 -5.42 -3.01 -64.81
N HIS A 84 -6.33 -3.99 -64.99
CA HIS A 84 -6.16 -5.46 -65.22
C HIS A 84 -6.44 -6.46 -64.08
N SER A 85 -7.45 -7.33 -64.32
CA SER A 85 -7.76 -8.64 -63.70
C SER A 85 -7.93 -8.72 -62.17
N GLY A 86 -8.89 -9.45 -61.59
CA GLY A 86 -9.93 -10.36 -62.09
C GLY A 86 -10.33 -11.29 -60.92
N PRO A 87 -11.61 -11.45 -60.54
CA PRO A 87 -11.96 -11.94 -59.20
C PRO A 87 -12.08 -13.47 -59.09
N LEU A 88 -11.81 -14.02 -57.89
CA LEU A 88 -12.21 -15.37 -57.51
C LEU A 88 -13.16 -15.35 -56.31
N ILE A 89 -14.17 -16.22 -56.36
CA ILE A 89 -15.29 -16.35 -55.41
C ILE A 89 -15.02 -17.54 -54.46
N LYS A 90 -15.68 -17.53 -53.29
CA LYS A 90 -16.13 -18.66 -52.42
C LYS A 90 -15.63 -18.52 -50.96
N GLN A 91 -16.34 -18.96 -49.93
CA GLN A 91 -17.74 -19.38 -49.74
C GLN A 91 -18.05 -19.27 -48.22
N GLU A 92 -19.30 -19.03 -47.85
CA GLU A 92 -19.78 -19.26 -46.47
C GLU A 92 -20.37 -20.68 -46.37
N ASP A 93 -20.16 -21.35 -45.24
CA ASP A 93 -21.16 -22.24 -44.61
C ASP A 93 -20.82 -22.40 -43.11
N PRO A 94 -21.80 -22.64 -42.21
CA PRO A 94 -21.60 -22.66 -40.77
C PRO A 94 -21.51 -24.08 -40.21
N ASP A 95 -20.96 -24.22 -39.00
CA ASP A 95 -21.44 -25.24 -38.07
C ASP A 95 -21.32 -24.75 -36.62
N ALA A 96 -22.30 -25.10 -35.79
CA ALA A 96 -22.41 -24.64 -34.41
C ALA A 96 -22.06 -25.78 -33.45
N GLU A 97 -20.91 -25.67 -32.78
CA GLU A 97 -20.46 -26.64 -31.79
C GLU A 97 -20.57 -26.10 -30.36
N VAL A 98 -20.75 -27.01 -29.40
CA VAL A 98 -21.22 -26.71 -28.03
C VAL A 98 -20.15 -25.97 -27.22
N LYS A 99 -20.44 -24.73 -26.80
CA LYS A 99 -19.58 -23.98 -25.85
C LYS A 99 -19.49 -24.71 -24.52
N ILE A 100 -18.30 -25.21 -24.19
CA ILE A 100 -17.85 -25.44 -22.82
C ILE A 100 -17.44 -24.07 -22.24
N ASP A 101 -17.83 -23.79 -20.99
CA ASP A 101 -17.49 -22.51 -20.33
C ASP A 101 -15.97 -22.39 -20.11
N MET A 102 -15.33 -21.64 -21.00
CA MET A 102 -13.89 -21.42 -20.99
C MET A 102 -13.54 -20.13 -20.24
N PHE A 103 -12.55 -20.16 -19.35
CA PHE A 103 -12.21 -19.02 -18.49
C PHE A 103 -10.87 -18.37 -18.86
N CYS A 104 -10.83 -17.05 -18.87
CA CYS A 104 -9.67 -16.24 -19.22
C CYS A 104 -8.49 -16.49 -18.27
N ALA A 105 -7.35 -16.92 -18.82
CA ALA A 105 -6.14 -17.26 -18.05
C ALA A 105 -5.50 -16.08 -17.28
N VAL A 106 -5.94 -14.85 -17.54
CA VAL A 106 -5.42 -13.62 -16.91
C VAL A 106 -6.36 -13.07 -15.83
N CYS A 107 -7.68 -13.24 -15.96
CA CYS A 107 -8.65 -12.61 -15.04
C CYS A 107 -9.90 -13.45 -14.69
N GLY A 108 -9.97 -14.72 -15.10
CA GLY A 108 -11.04 -15.65 -14.71
C GLY A 108 -12.43 -15.35 -15.26
N LYS A 109 -12.60 -14.36 -16.15
CA LYS A 109 -13.87 -14.09 -16.85
C LYS A 109 -14.08 -15.06 -18.01
N ALA A 110 -15.32 -15.33 -18.42
CA ALA A 110 -15.61 -16.14 -19.60
C ALA A 110 -14.84 -15.64 -20.85
N ALA A 111 -14.34 -16.57 -21.65
CA ALA A 111 -13.54 -16.36 -22.86
C ALA A 111 -14.12 -17.20 -24.01
N GLU A 112 -14.09 -16.69 -25.24
CA GLU A 112 -14.85 -17.28 -26.36
C GLU A 112 -14.00 -17.97 -27.43
N SER A 113 -12.67 -18.01 -27.28
CA SER A 113 -11.75 -18.68 -28.22
C SER A 113 -10.39 -18.96 -27.58
N GLU A 114 -9.68 -19.98 -28.08
CA GLU A 114 -8.32 -20.30 -27.67
C GLU A 114 -7.26 -19.37 -28.31
N PRO A 115 -6.11 -19.15 -27.64
CA PRO A 115 -5.89 -19.35 -26.20
C PRO A 115 -6.83 -18.44 -25.37
N PRO A 116 -7.28 -18.90 -24.17
CA PRO A 116 -8.42 -18.29 -23.49
C PRO A 116 -8.09 -16.93 -22.87
N PHE A 117 -8.39 -15.88 -23.63
CA PHE A 117 -8.33 -14.48 -23.22
C PHE A 117 -9.69 -13.82 -23.43
N CYS A 118 -10.18 -13.06 -22.46
CA CYS A 118 -11.36 -12.21 -22.65
C CYS A 118 -10.98 -10.94 -23.43
N ASP A 119 -11.96 -10.28 -24.08
CA ASP A 119 -11.72 -9.13 -24.97
C ASP A 119 -10.97 -7.95 -24.35
N ALA A 120 -11.04 -7.79 -23.02
CA ALA A 120 -10.26 -6.77 -22.30
C ALA A 120 -8.76 -7.15 -22.23
N CYS A 121 -8.45 -8.41 -21.92
CA CYS A 121 -7.08 -8.94 -21.89
C CYS A 121 -6.50 -9.12 -23.31
N ARG A 122 -7.36 -9.39 -24.29
CA ARG A 122 -6.95 -9.56 -25.70
C ARG A 122 -6.39 -8.27 -26.32
N LYS A 123 -6.85 -7.10 -25.86
CA LYS A 123 -6.38 -5.77 -26.31
C LYS A 123 -5.07 -5.32 -25.67
N THR A 124 -4.59 -6.04 -24.66
CA THR A 124 -3.36 -5.74 -23.90
C THR A 124 -2.21 -6.70 -24.19
N VAL A 125 -2.43 -7.72 -25.05
CA VAL A 125 -1.39 -8.69 -25.45
C VAL A 125 -1.19 -8.65 -26.97
N SER A 126 -0.08 -8.06 -27.40
CA SER A 126 0.37 -8.13 -28.80
C SER A 126 1.19 -9.41 -29.00
N PHE A 127 0.76 -10.28 -29.92
CA PHE A 127 1.53 -11.45 -30.35
C PHE A 127 2.20 -11.18 -31.71
N PRO A 128 3.47 -11.59 -31.92
CA PRO A 128 4.10 -11.55 -33.24
C PRO A 128 3.56 -12.66 -34.14
N SER A 129 3.30 -12.33 -35.40
CA SER A 129 2.83 -13.27 -36.42
C SER A 129 3.89 -14.33 -36.71
N GLN A 130 3.56 -15.61 -36.51
CA GLN A 130 4.44 -16.72 -36.91
C GLN A 130 4.47 -16.83 -38.44
N SER A 131 5.68 -17.04 -38.99
CA SER A 131 5.90 -17.52 -40.36
C SER A 131 6.43 -18.96 -40.29
N PRO A 132 6.04 -19.86 -41.20
CA PRO A 132 6.33 -21.29 -41.06
C PRO A 132 7.79 -21.67 -41.35
N GLU A 133 8.15 -22.85 -40.87
CA GLU A 133 9.51 -23.39 -40.79
C GLU A 133 10.17 -23.71 -42.14
N GLY A 134 11.51 -23.71 -42.16
CA GLY A 134 12.34 -24.29 -43.21
C GLY A 134 13.66 -24.82 -42.64
N SER A 135 13.84 -26.14 -42.64
CA SER A 135 15.05 -26.83 -42.13
C SER A 135 16.08 -27.10 -43.26
N PRO A 136 17.20 -27.81 -43.01
CA PRO A 136 18.48 -27.20 -42.67
C PRO A 136 19.54 -27.30 -43.78
N GLY A 137 20.50 -26.37 -43.81
CA GLY A 137 21.60 -26.31 -44.78
C GLY A 137 22.98 -26.22 -44.12
N GLN A 138 24.00 -26.83 -44.75
CA GLN A 138 25.30 -27.16 -44.16
C GLN A 138 26.44 -26.27 -44.69
N GLU A 139 27.57 -26.25 -43.97
CA GLU A 139 28.95 -25.95 -44.42
C GLU A 139 29.56 -24.51 -44.46
N ARG A 140 30.61 -24.36 -43.64
CA ARG A 140 32.01 -23.94 -43.99
C ARG A 140 32.40 -22.46 -44.32
N SER A 141 33.06 -21.88 -43.31
CA SER A 141 34.50 -21.44 -43.32
C SER A 141 34.98 -20.13 -44.00
N HIS A 142 36.11 -19.60 -43.46
CA HIS A 142 36.99 -18.52 -43.97
C HIS A 142 36.43 -17.08 -43.91
N GLN A 143 37.20 -16.02 -43.57
CA GLN A 143 38.55 -15.88 -42.98
C GLN A 143 38.77 -14.45 -42.42
N GLU A 144 39.66 -14.31 -41.42
CA GLU A 144 40.54 -13.14 -41.09
C GLU A 144 40.00 -11.70 -40.91
N GLY A 145 40.72 -10.91 -40.07
CA GLY A 145 40.42 -9.52 -39.70
C GLY A 145 41.11 -8.46 -40.60
N PRO A 146 41.48 -7.25 -40.11
CA PRO A 146 42.18 -7.07 -38.82
C PRO A 146 41.84 -5.82 -37.96
N VAL A 147 42.23 -5.92 -36.67
CA VAL A 147 42.84 -4.90 -35.79
C VAL A 147 42.44 -3.41 -35.92
N GLY A 148 41.81 -2.90 -34.85
CA GLY A 148 41.91 -1.50 -34.41
C GLY A 148 42.20 -1.44 -32.90
N LYS A 149 43.22 -0.68 -32.48
CA LYS A 149 43.65 -0.53 -31.07
C LYS A 149 43.26 0.83 -30.49
N SER A 150 43.33 0.92 -29.15
CA SER A 150 43.37 2.14 -28.31
C SER A 150 42.02 2.85 -28.09
N VAL A 151 41.77 3.56 -26.98
CA VAL A 151 42.66 4.01 -25.88
C VAL A 151 42.00 3.75 -24.52
N ASP A 152 42.82 3.53 -23.49
CA ASP A 152 42.45 3.40 -22.07
C ASP A 152 42.53 4.78 -21.38
N PHE A 153 41.54 5.14 -20.56
CA PHE A 153 41.62 6.32 -19.67
C PHE A 153 40.81 6.07 -18.39
N SER A 154 41.56 5.95 -17.29
CA SER A 154 41.10 6.08 -15.90
C SER A 154 41.66 7.39 -15.31
N GLU A 155 41.33 7.68 -14.04
CA GLU A 155 41.63 8.91 -13.28
C GLU A 155 40.82 10.14 -13.72
N GLU A 156 40.36 11.04 -12.86
CA GLU A 156 40.00 11.10 -11.44
C GLU A 156 39.69 12.60 -11.23
N SER A 157 38.62 12.95 -10.50
CA SER A 157 38.60 14.22 -9.77
C SER A 157 37.49 14.24 -8.71
N ASP A 158 37.89 14.07 -7.45
CA ASP A 158 37.09 14.46 -6.30
C ASP A 158 36.72 15.95 -6.37
N LEU A 159 35.50 16.28 -5.89
CA LEU A 159 35.17 17.43 -5.04
C LEU A 159 33.65 17.65 -4.96
N ASN A 160 33.04 17.28 -3.84
CA ASN A 160 32.25 18.18 -2.97
C ASN A 160 31.42 17.42 -1.92
N MET A 161 32.11 17.08 -0.83
CA MET A 161 31.51 16.82 0.48
C MET A 161 31.07 18.16 1.10
N PHE A 162 29.80 18.32 1.50
CA PHE A 162 29.44 19.24 2.60
C PHE A 162 28.12 18.86 3.29
N ASP A 163 28.16 18.92 4.63
CA ASP A 163 27.07 18.64 5.55
C ASP A 163 25.96 19.70 5.58
N THR A 164 24.85 19.37 6.25
CA THR A 164 24.03 20.39 6.92
C THR A 164 23.40 19.87 8.22
N GLU A 165 24.22 19.71 9.25
CA GLU A 165 23.77 19.94 10.62
C GLU A 165 24.21 21.33 11.10
N ALA A 166 23.45 21.88 12.05
CA ALA A 166 23.70 23.11 12.80
C ALA A 166 23.68 24.48 12.07
N PHE A 167 22.63 25.25 12.38
CA PHE A 167 22.86 26.64 12.80
C PHE A 167 22.14 26.89 14.13
N THR A 168 22.91 27.26 15.16
CA THR A 168 22.42 27.81 16.42
C THR A 168 23.42 28.85 16.89
N GLY A 169 23.02 30.12 16.91
CA GLY A 169 23.85 31.20 17.43
C GLY A 169 23.64 32.53 16.71
N LEU A 170 22.67 33.32 17.16
CA LEU A 170 22.79 34.77 17.19
C LEU A 170 21.87 35.31 18.30
N PHE A 171 22.33 36.33 19.02
CA PHE A 171 21.82 36.80 20.32
C PHE A 171 22.07 35.78 21.46
N ASP A 172 22.70 36.11 22.59
CA ASP A 172 23.08 37.43 23.14
C ASP A 172 24.53 37.51 23.64
N SER A 173 25.06 38.73 23.64
CA SER A 173 26.32 39.09 24.30
C SER A 173 26.07 39.46 25.76
N LYS A 174 26.77 38.82 26.72
CA LYS A 174 27.27 39.49 27.93
C LYS A 174 28.33 38.67 28.69
N ALA A 175 29.24 39.39 29.32
CA ALA A 175 30.21 38.89 30.30
C ALA A 175 29.49 38.47 31.61
N ASP A 176 30.05 37.66 32.51
CA ASP A 176 31.25 37.98 33.30
C ASP A 176 31.88 36.78 34.04
N SER A 177 33.14 36.98 34.44
CA SER A 177 33.97 36.32 35.47
C SER A 177 33.54 34.99 36.14
N CYS A 178 34.42 34.00 35.97
CA CYS A 178 35.16 33.27 37.04
C CYS A 178 34.47 33.00 38.40
N PHE A 179 34.37 31.71 38.79
CA PHE A 179 35.08 31.15 39.95
C PHE A 179 35.06 29.61 39.93
N SER A 180 36.10 28.99 40.49
CA SER A 180 36.25 27.52 40.64
C SER A 180 36.34 27.16 42.12
N ALA A 181 35.63 26.12 42.59
CA ALA A 181 36.06 25.29 43.72
C ALA A 181 35.17 24.05 43.98
N LYS A 182 35.83 22.88 43.96
CA LYS A 182 35.77 21.77 44.94
C LYS A 182 34.53 20.86 45.05
N ASP A 183 34.81 19.59 44.83
CA ASP A 183 34.13 18.42 45.38
C ASP A 183 34.10 18.40 46.92
N VAL A 184 33.02 17.84 47.49
CA VAL A 184 33.05 17.11 48.77
C VAL A 184 32.18 15.85 48.63
N SER A 185 32.71 14.72 49.06
CA SER A 185 32.08 13.41 49.04
C SER A 185 31.60 12.96 50.42
N GLY A 186 30.63 12.03 50.44
CA GLY A 186 30.50 11.03 51.52
C GLY A 186 29.24 11.08 52.38
N GLY A 187 28.80 9.89 52.82
CA GLY A 187 27.80 9.71 53.89
C GLY A 187 26.73 8.66 53.58
N SER A 188 26.79 7.49 54.22
CA SER A 188 25.82 6.39 54.08
C SER A 188 25.34 5.88 55.44
N ALA A 189 24.04 5.56 55.56
CA ALA A 189 23.41 4.70 56.58
C ALA A 189 21.96 4.41 56.11
N LEU A 190 21.48 3.18 55.81
CA LEU A 190 21.33 1.93 56.59
C LEU A 190 20.03 1.79 57.41
N THR A 191 18.94 1.33 56.75
CA THR A 191 17.96 0.27 57.20
C THR A 191 17.09 0.52 58.48
N PRO A 192 16.08 -0.34 58.86
CA PRO A 192 15.50 -1.55 58.24
C PRO A 192 13.94 -1.67 58.17
N ILE A 193 13.48 -2.59 57.30
CA ILE A 193 12.43 -3.66 57.41
C ILE A 193 11.08 -3.45 58.19
N SER A 194 10.01 -3.99 57.55
CA SER A 194 8.57 -4.09 57.92
C SER A 194 8.23 -4.94 59.19
N PRO A 195 6.98 -4.91 59.71
CA PRO A 195 6.00 -5.97 59.35
C PRO A 195 4.54 -5.47 59.13
N MET A 196 3.58 -6.41 59.02
CA MET A 196 2.22 -6.24 58.45
C MET A 196 1.10 -6.87 59.34
N VAL A 197 -0.18 -6.57 59.03
CA VAL A 197 -1.48 -7.20 59.47
C VAL A 197 -1.91 -7.07 60.96
N PRO A 198 -3.20 -7.30 61.39
CA PRO A 198 -4.49 -7.50 60.66
C PRO A 198 -5.81 -6.85 61.23
N MET A 199 -6.84 -6.74 60.37
CA MET A 199 -8.32 -6.99 60.54
C MET A 199 -9.27 -6.40 61.64
N VAL A 200 -10.52 -6.08 61.18
CA VAL A 200 -11.88 -6.59 61.64
C VAL A 200 -13.00 -5.67 62.28
N ILE A 201 -14.16 -5.61 61.57
CA ILE A 201 -15.62 -5.57 61.94
C ILE A 201 -16.43 -4.30 62.40
N ASN A 202 -17.54 -4.07 61.66
CA ASN A 202 -18.90 -3.49 61.88
C ASN A 202 -19.27 -2.40 62.93
N SER A 203 -20.15 -1.46 62.49
CA SER A 203 -21.56 -1.38 62.95
C SER A 203 -22.45 -0.38 62.16
N TYR A 204 -23.70 -0.78 61.85
CA TYR A 204 -24.88 0.03 61.41
C TYR A 204 -25.67 0.55 62.66
N PRO A 205 -26.79 1.35 62.62
CA PRO A 205 -27.81 1.59 61.56
C PRO A 205 -28.05 3.12 61.28
N GLU A 206 -29.18 3.72 60.81
CA GLU A 206 -30.58 3.30 60.51
C GLU A 206 -31.29 4.26 59.49
N VAL A 207 -32.62 4.16 59.31
CA VAL A 207 -33.51 5.06 58.52
C VAL A 207 -34.86 5.24 59.27
N PRO A 208 -35.65 6.33 59.11
CA PRO A 208 -36.91 6.18 58.34
C PRO A 208 -37.57 7.45 57.67
N VAL A 209 -38.17 7.21 56.49
CA VAL A 209 -39.55 7.60 56.04
C VAL A 209 -39.97 9.03 55.58
N MET A 210 -40.45 9.04 54.31
CA MET A 210 -41.51 9.76 53.54
C MET A 210 -42.51 10.75 54.22
N PRO A 211 -43.22 11.57 53.42
CA PRO A 211 -44.63 11.26 53.11
C PRO A 211 -45.04 11.40 51.61
N SER A 212 -46.32 11.14 51.29
CA SER A 212 -46.79 10.74 49.94
C SER A 212 -48.13 11.36 49.48
N VAL A 213 -48.31 11.48 48.14
CA VAL A 213 -49.57 11.34 47.35
C VAL A 213 -50.73 12.35 47.50
N SER A 214 -51.24 12.90 46.37
CA SER A 214 -52.65 12.75 45.90
C SER A 214 -53.01 13.47 44.57
N GLN A 215 -53.60 12.72 43.62
CA GLN A 215 -54.68 13.10 42.65
C GLN A 215 -54.43 14.25 41.62
N SER A 216 -55.02 14.35 40.42
CA SER A 216 -55.85 13.50 39.53
C SER A 216 -55.82 14.07 38.07
N GLY A 217 -56.31 13.34 37.05
CA GLY A 217 -56.32 13.78 35.62
C GLY A 217 -57.36 14.87 35.25
N PRO A 218 -57.62 15.20 33.95
CA PRO A 218 -57.59 14.28 32.80
C PRO A 218 -56.89 14.78 31.50
N SER A 219 -57.03 13.99 30.44
CA SER A 219 -56.37 14.02 29.14
C SER A 219 -56.77 15.14 28.17
N ARG A 220 -55.83 15.53 27.29
CA ARG A 220 -56.11 16.05 25.93
C ARG A 220 -55.04 15.61 24.93
N THR A 221 -55.46 15.37 23.69
CA THR A 221 -54.69 14.76 22.61
C THR A 221 -53.75 15.76 21.91
N GLY A 222 -52.59 15.29 21.44
CA GLY A 222 -51.64 16.08 20.66
C GLY A 222 -50.52 15.24 20.07
N ARG A 223 -50.41 15.22 18.73
CA ARG A 223 -49.39 14.47 17.98
C ARG A 223 -47.97 14.77 18.48
N ARG A 224 -47.20 13.74 18.83
CA ARG A 224 -45.74 13.84 18.94
C ARG A 224 -45.11 13.39 17.63
N SER A 225 -44.65 14.36 16.84
CA SER A 225 -43.77 14.11 15.69
C SER A 225 -42.50 13.43 16.17
N ALA A 226 -42.06 12.38 15.47
CA ALA A 226 -40.81 11.68 15.79
C ALA A 226 -39.63 12.65 15.63
N LYS A 227 -38.93 12.93 16.73
CA LYS A 227 -37.63 13.61 16.66
C LYS A 227 -36.58 12.59 16.22
N ARG A 228 -35.98 12.81 15.05
CA ARG A 228 -34.69 12.20 14.68
C ARG A 228 -33.68 12.41 15.83
N PRO A 229 -32.78 11.46 16.09
CA PRO A 229 -31.68 11.69 17.01
C PRO A 229 -30.82 12.85 16.49
N ARG A 230 -30.43 13.75 17.39
CA ARG A 230 -29.48 14.84 17.07
C ARG A 230 -28.04 14.30 17.15
N PRO A 231 -27.10 14.83 16.35
CA PRO A 231 -25.68 14.58 16.57
C PRO A 231 -25.25 15.04 17.98
N VAL A 232 -24.21 14.41 18.52
CA VAL A 232 -23.68 14.68 19.88
C VAL A 232 -22.87 15.99 19.88
N PRO A 233 -23.28 17.04 20.60
CA PRO A 233 -22.65 18.37 20.49
C PRO A 233 -21.19 18.47 20.96
N GLU A 234 -20.77 17.61 21.90
CA GLU A 234 -19.48 17.74 22.61
C GLU A 234 -18.24 17.52 21.72
N ILE A 235 -18.38 16.79 20.61
CA ILE A 235 -17.24 16.45 19.74
C ILE A 235 -16.91 17.59 18.75
N GLU A 236 -17.93 18.33 18.29
CA GLU A 236 -17.75 19.46 17.36
C GLU A 236 -17.11 20.67 18.05
N ASP A 237 -17.39 20.86 19.34
CA ASP A 237 -16.83 21.94 20.16
C ASP A 237 -15.31 21.79 20.33
N MET A 238 -14.85 20.61 20.79
CA MET A 238 -13.42 20.27 20.91
C MET A 238 -12.64 20.38 19.60
N ALA A 239 -13.25 19.99 18.46
CA ALA A 239 -12.63 20.10 17.15
C ALA A 239 -12.51 21.58 16.70
N THR A 240 -13.50 22.40 17.05
CA THR A 240 -13.50 23.84 16.77
C THR A 240 -12.45 24.55 17.63
N GLU A 241 -12.38 24.28 18.93
CA GLU A 241 -11.35 24.81 19.84
C GLU A 241 -9.94 24.46 19.34
N ALA A 242 -9.69 23.19 19.01
CA ALA A 242 -8.41 22.72 18.46
C ALA A 242 -8.01 23.47 17.17
N ARG A 243 -8.98 23.72 16.27
CA ARG A 243 -8.76 24.46 15.02
C ARG A 243 -8.43 25.93 15.29
N GLU A 244 -9.18 26.60 16.17
CA GLU A 244 -8.94 28.00 16.53
C GLU A 244 -7.59 28.18 17.23
N LEU A 245 -7.20 27.24 18.11
CA LEU A 245 -5.89 27.20 18.74
C LEU A 245 -4.76 27.19 17.70
N VAL A 246 -4.77 26.22 16.78
CA VAL A 246 -3.71 26.11 15.75
C VAL A 246 -3.69 27.32 14.82
N ARG A 247 -4.86 27.86 14.44
CA ARG A 247 -4.97 29.10 13.65
C ARG A 247 -4.37 30.30 14.38
N ALA A 248 -4.70 30.48 15.66
CA ALA A 248 -4.20 31.60 16.46
C ALA A 248 -2.67 31.53 16.67
N VAL A 249 -2.12 30.34 16.85
CA VAL A 249 -0.66 30.14 16.97
C VAL A 249 0.06 30.48 15.65
N LEU A 250 -0.48 30.06 14.51
CA LEU A 250 0.10 30.39 13.20
C LEU A 250 0.01 31.89 12.89
N ALA A 251 -1.10 32.55 13.23
CA ALA A 251 -1.29 33.99 13.00
C ALA A 251 -0.33 34.88 13.82
N ARG A 252 0.24 34.37 14.92
CA ARG A 252 1.15 35.12 15.82
C ARG A 252 2.64 34.98 15.48
N ARG A 253 3.02 34.15 14.50
CA ARG A 253 4.44 33.89 14.14
C ARG A 253 4.64 34.17 12.65
N PRO A 254 5.70 34.90 12.24
CA PRO A 254 5.88 35.32 10.84
C PRO A 254 5.98 34.14 9.86
N ASP A 255 6.61 33.03 10.28
CA ASP A 255 6.68 31.80 9.48
C ASP A 255 5.33 31.09 9.27
N GLY A 256 4.30 31.43 10.06
CA GLY A 256 2.99 30.79 10.01
C GLY A 256 2.17 31.16 8.77
N GLU A 257 2.34 32.37 8.24
CA GLU A 257 1.67 32.80 7.01
C GLU A 257 2.09 31.95 5.81
N ARG A 258 3.39 31.59 5.71
CA ARG A 258 3.90 30.70 4.65
C ARG A 258 3.16 29.35 4.64
N VAL A 259 2.89 28.77 5.82
CA VAL A 259 2.16 27.50 5.94
C VAL A 259 0.74 27.64 5.38
N VAL A 260 0.02 28.68 5.80
CA VAL A 260 -1.36 28.92 5.37
C VAL A 260 -1.43 29.25 3.88
N LYS A 261 -0.47 30.03 3.36
CA LYS A 261 -0.39 30.40 1.94
C LYS A 261 -0.10 29.19 1.05
N GLU A 262 0.88 28.36 1.39
CA GLU A 262 1.23 27.17 0.61
C GLU A 262 0.07 26.17 0.57
N TYR A 263 -0.56 25.89 1.71
CA TYR A 263 -1.72 25.01 1.77
C TYR A 263 -2.89 25.50 0.90
N ARG A 264 -3.15 26.82 0.89
CA ARG A 264 -4.20 27.43 0.04
C ARG A 264 -3.94 27.31 -1.47
N ILE A 265 -2.67 27.23 -1.89
CA ILE A 265 -2.29 27.13 -3.30
C ILE A 265 -2.24 25.67 -3.74
N ASN A 266 -1.61 24.81 -2.94
CA ASN A 266 -1.26 23.45 -3.34
C ASN A 266 -2.24 22.38 -2.83
N GLY A 267 -3.17 22.73 -1.93
CA GLY A 267 -4.00 21.75 -1.21
C GLY A 267 -3.21 20.83 -0.27
N THR A 268 -1.89 20.99 -0.13
CA THR A 268 -0.98 20.15 0.66
C THR A 268 0.23 20.96 1.13
N LEU A 269 1.15 20.34 1.89
CA LEU A 269 2.39 20.95 2.37
C LEU A 269 3.63 20.18 1.90
N THR A 270 4.64 20.90 1.42
CA THR A 270 6.01 20.41 1.22
C THR A 270 6.65 19.97 2.54
N ASP A 271 7.69 19.14 2.47
CA ASP A 271 8.42 18.70 3.67
C ASP A 271 9.00 19.88 4.48
N THR A 272 9.55 20.88 3.78
CA THR A 272 10.07 22.11 4.36
C THR A 272 8.98 22.85 5.13
N THR A 273 7.83 23.13 4.52
CA THR A 273 6.77 23.92 5.17
C THR A 273 6.04 23.13 6.27
N ARG A 274 5.88 21.81 6.11
CA ARG A 274 5.44 20.91 7.18
C ARG A 274 6.39 20.97 8.39
N ARG A 275 7.72 20.97 8.19
CA ARG A 275 8.68 21.14 9.28
C ARG A 275 8.53 22.48 9.99
N HIS A 276 8.25 23.58 9.27
CA HIS A 276 7.98 24.88 9.89
C HIS A 276 6.69 24.88 10.73
N LEU A 277 5.59 24.33 10.21
CA LEU A 277 4.35 24.12 10.98
C LEU A 277 4.62 23.39 12.32
N ILE A 278 5.33 22.26 12.26
CA ILE A 278 5.67 21.46 13.45
C ILE A 278 6.59 22.23 14.42
N ASN A 279 7.55 23.00 13.91
CA ASN A 279 8.42 23.83 14.75
C ASN A 279 7.66 24.95 15.48
N ILE A 280 6.77 25.66 14.78
CA ILE A 280 5.93 26.73 15.34
C ILE A 280 5.05 26.16 16.47
N LEU A 281 4.35 25.06 16.19
CA LEU A 281 3.44 24.44 17.14
C LEU A 281 4.16 23.85 18.35
N VAL A 282 5.33 23.21 18.17
CA VAL A 282 6.12 22.70 19.30
C VAL A 282 6.71 23.83 20.13
N ALA A 283 7.17 24.93 19.53
CA ALA A 283 7.65 26.09 20.26
C ALA A 283 6.55 26.62 21.19
N HIS A 284 5.38 26.98 20.64
CA HIS A 284 4.23 27.46 21.43
C HIS A 284 3.77 26.44 22.50
N MET A 285 3.75 25.15 22.18
CA MET A 285 3.40 24.09 23.12
C MET A 285 4.40 24.01 24.29
N THR A 286 5.70 24.20 24.04
CA THR A 286 6.72 24.23 25.11
C THR A 286 6.78 25.54 25.88
N GLU A 287 6.45 26.66 25.24
CA GLU A 287 6.30 27.99 25.86
C GLU A 287 5.11 27.99 26.85
N THR A 288 3.99 27.34 26.50
CA THR A 288 2.73 27.38 27.28
C THR A 288 2.53 26.22 28.27
N GLN A 289 3.06 25.03 27.97
CA GLN A 289 2.81 23.79 28.75
C GLN A 289 4.11 23.20 29.34
N GLY A 290 5.22 23.94 29.24
CA GLY A 290 6.53 23.52 29.68
C GLY A 290 7.18 22.44 28.80
N ARG A 291 8.37 21.97 29.20
CA ARG A 291 9.22 21.08 28.37
C ARG A 291 8.62 19.71 28.08
N ILE A 292 7.62 19.25 28.86
CA ILE A 292 6.96 17.95 28.67
C ILE A 292 5.43 18.16 28.63
N PRO A 293 4.88 18.66 27.51
CA PRO A 293 3.44 18.88 27.37
C PRO A 293 2.67 17.56 27.57
N PRO A 294 1.50 17.56 28.24
CA PRO A 294 0.76 16.34 28.53
C PRO A 294 0.13 15.71 27.27
N LYS A 295 -0.27 14.43 27.35
CA LYS A 295 -0.74 13.65 26.20
C LYS A 295 -1.96 14.27 25.50
N ASN A 296 -2.95 14.71 26.28
CA ASN A 296 -4.17 15.36 25.78
C ASN A 296 -3.87 16.64 24.98
N VAL A 297 -2.93 17.47 25.45
CA VAL A 297 -2.49 18.67 24.72
C VAL A 297 -1.85 18.31 23.37
N ARG A 298 -1.01 17.27 23.32
CA ARG A 298 -0.40 16.83 22.05
C ARG A 298 -1.45 16.31 21.07
N GLU A 299 -2.46 15.60 21.56
CA GLU A 299 -3.62 15.18 20.76
C GLU A 299 -4.47 16.37 20.28
N LEU A 300 -4.67 17.40 21.12
CA LEU A 300 -5.39 18.63 20.77
C LEU A 300 -4.72 19.39 19.61
N TYR A 301 -3.40 19.53 19.64
CA TYR A 301 -2.66 20.18 18.55
C TYR A 301 -2.68 19.34 17.26
N ALA A 302 -2.58 18.01 17.37
CA ALA A 302 -2.66 17.13 16.20
C ALA A 302 -4.06 17.16 15.55
N LEU A 303 -5.11 17.16 16.36
CA LEU A 303 -6.49 17.41 15.92
C LEU A 303 -6.60 18.79 15.24
N GLY A 304 -6.06 19.83 15.86
CA GLY A 304 -6.11 21.20 15.33
C GLY A 304 -5.44 21.36 13.97
N ILE A 305 -4.35 20.63 13.71
CA ILE A 305 -3.71 20.57 12.39
C ILE A 305 -4.68 20.03 11.35
N VAL A 306 -5.24 18.83 11.55
CA VAL A 306 -6.12 18.21 10.54
C VAL A 306 -7.48 18.87 10.41
N THR A 307 -7.97 19.56 11.45
CA THR A 307 -9.22 20.34 11.38
C THR A 307 -9.01 21.72 10.74
N LEU A 308 -7.79 22.28 10.78
CA LEU A 308 -7.44 23.50 10.03
C LEU A 308 -7.04 23.19 8.58
N PHE A 309 -6.45 22.03 8.34
CA PHE A 309 -5.92 21.57 7.06
C PHE A 309 -6.49 20.17 6.69
N PRO A 310 -7.77 20.07 6.27
CA PRO A 310 -8.47 18.79 6.09
C PRO A 310 -7.78 17.76 5.19
N SER A 311 -7.11 18.16 4.11
CA SER A 311 -6.41 17.24 3.20
C SER A 311 -5.13 16.64 3.79
N LEU A 312 -4.65 17.14 4.93
CA LEU A 312 -3.56 16.51 5.68
C LEU A 312 -4.08 15.36 6.56
N LYS A 313 -5.39 15.12 6.66
CA LYS A 313 -5.95 14.03 7.47
C LYS A 313 -5.70 12.68 6.79
N ASP A 314 -5.06 11.73 7.46
CA ASP A 314 -4.94 10.36 6.94
C ASP A 314 -6.32 9.67 6.99
N PRO A 315 -6.93 9.28 5.86
CA PRO A 315 -8.27 8.69 5.84
C PRO A 315 -8.34 7.30 6.51
N PHE A 316 -7.22 6.60 6.66
CA PHE A 316 -7.18 5.23 7.19
C PHE A 316 -6.72 5.15 8.65
N SER A 317 -6.24 6.25 9.24
CA SER A 317 -5.98 6.31 10.67
C SER A 317 -7.25 6.60 11.47
N LYS A 318 -7.37 6.00 12.67
CA LYS A 318 -8.58 6.02 13.50
C LYS A 318 -9.12 7.43 13.79
N LYS A 319 -8.24 8.40 14.02
CA LYS A 319 -8.59 9.83 14.20
C LYS A 319 -8.14 10.69 13.02
N GLY A 320 -7.20 10.19 12.22
CA GLY A 320 -6.65 10.82 11.01
C GLY A 320 -5.47 11.76 11.24
N TYR A 321 -5.06 11.97 12.50
CA TYR A 321 -3.95 12.85 12.89
C TYR A 321 -2.73 12.12 13.44
N GLU A 322 -2.75 10.78 13.48
CA GLU A 322 -1.76 9.94 14.16
C GLU A 322 -0.34 10.12 13.62
N HIS A 323 -0.18 10.55 12.36
CA HIS A 323 1.13 10.90 11.79
C HIS A 323 1.69 12.25 12.31
N PHE A 324 0.83 13.15 12.80
CA PHE A 324 1.25 14.31 13.59
C PHE A 324 1.49 13.92 15.06
N TYR A 325 0.56 13.20 15.69
CA TYR A 325 0.75 12.62 17.01
C TYR A 325 -0.11 11.38 17.25
N ASP A 326 0.54 10.24 17.47
CA ASP A 326 -0.10 9.01 17.93
C ASP A 326 0.01 8.93 19.46
N GLY A 327 -1.13 9.07 20.14
CA GLY A 327 -1.21 9.00 21.60
C GLY A 327 -1.09 7.59 22.19
N GLN A 328 -1.21 6.53 21.40
CA GLN A 328 -0.99 5.14 21.85
C GLN A 328 0.50 4.82 21.82
N ASN A 329 1.17 5.09 20.71
CA ASN A 329 2.58 4.72 20.50
C ASN A 329 3.59 5.82 20.89
N GLY A 330 3.13 7.05 21.11
CA GLY A 330 4.00 8.20 21.37
C GLY A 330 4.87 8.56 20.16
N THR A 331 4.36 8.38 18.95
CA THR A 331 5.00 8.61 17.65
C THR A 331 4.34 9.79 16.92
N GLY A 332 4.73 10.04 15.66
CA GLY A 332 4.30 11.20 14.89
C GLY A 332 5.26 12.40 14.95
N TYR A 333 5.06 13.37 14.06
CA TYR A 333 5.96 14.50 13.86
C TYR A 333 6.10 15.43 15.09
N LEU A 334 5.00 15.72 15.80
CA LEU A 334 5.02 16.49 17.05
C LEU A 334 5.82 15.73 18.13
N ALA A 335 5.61 14.41 18.25
CA ALA A 335 6.34 13.59 19.21
C ALA A 335 7.84 13.55 18.91
N TRP A 336 8.23 13.38 17.64
CA TRP A 336 9.63 13.40 17.23
C TRP A 336 10.30 14.75 17.53
N ARG A 337 9.61 15.87 17.22
CA ARG A 337 10.18 17.20 17.45
C ARG A 337 10.28 17.55 18.93
N LEU A 338 9.28 17.21 19.74
CA LEU A 338 9.37 17.32 21.20
C LEU A 338 10.54 16.52 21.77
N LYS A 339 10.75 15.27 21.28
CA LYS A 339 11.90 14.44 21.70
C LYS A 339 13.24 15.06 21.33
N THR A 340 13.40 15.70 20.17
CA THR A 340 14.67 16.33 19.77
C THR A 340 14.95 17.64 20.50
N VAL A 341 13.92 18.46 20.77
CA VAL A 341 14.05 19.66 21.64
C VAL A 341 14.48 19.26 23.06
N GLN A 342 13.93 18.17 23.61
CA GLN A 342 14.28 17.65 24.94
C GLN A 342 15.69 17.04 25.02
N ARG A 343 16.26 16.53 23.92
CA ARG A 343 17.58 15.88 23.91
C ARG A 343 18.76 16.84 24.13
N LYS A 344 18.59 18.15 23.93
CA LYS A 344 19.65 19.15 24.10
C LYS A 344 20.09 19.41 25.56
N THR A 345 19.70 18.59 26.54
CA THR A 345 20.14 18.82 27.94
C THR A 345 20.37 17.60 28.83
N PHE A 346 19.84 16.38 28.57
CA PHE A 346 20.20 15.18 29.35
C PHE A 346 19.94 13.85 28.61
N HIS A 347 20.68 12.80 28.98
CA HIS A 347 20.43 11.42 28.56
C HIS A 347 19.08 10.91 29.08
N ARG A 348 18.42 10.03 28.30
CA ARG A 348 17.12 9.45 28.66
C ARG A 348 17.26 7.99 29.06
N SER A 349 16.69 7.64 30.21
CA SER A 349 16.34 6.26 30.58
C SER A 349 15.33 5.70 29.56
N GLY A 350 15.53 4.45 29.14
CA GLY A 350 14.63 3.77 28.21
C GLY A 350 13.33 3.38 28.90
N GLY A 351 12.19 3.90 28.43
CA GLY A 351 10.88 3.33 28.74
C GLY A 351 10.59 2.19 27.78
N GLU A 352 10.36 0.99 28.29
CA GLU A 352 9.99 -0.18 27.49
C GLU A 352 8.68 0.09 26.72
N GLN A 353 8.69 -0.16 25.41
CA GLN A 353 7.45 -0.18 24.64
C GLN A 353 6.79 -1.55 24.82
N LYS A 354 5.51 -1.57 25.19
CA LYS A 354 4.73 -2.81 25.11
C LYS A 354 4.76 -3.32 23.65
N PRO A 355 5.03 -4.61 23.41
CA PRO A 355 5.01 -5.15 22.06
C PRO A 355 3.57 -5.15 21.53
N ILE A 356 3.28 -4.24 20.60
CA ILE A 356 2.15 -4.42 19.68
C ILE A 356 2.57 -5.49 18.69
N VAL A 357 1.76 -6.53 18.56
CA VAL A 357 1.90 -7.54 17.50
C VAL A 357 1.59 -6.85 16.17
N SER A 358 2.62 -6.35 15.49
CA SER A 358 2.48 -5.78 14.15
C SER A 358 2.13 -6.92 13.19
N ARG A 359 0.97 -6.81 12.53
CA ARG A 359 0.69 -7.66 11.37
C ARG A 359 1.62 -7.27 10.21
N GLY A 360 1.87 -8.22 9.31
CA GLY A 360 2.84 -8.11 8.21
C GLY A 360 2.86 -9.39 7.36
N PRO A 361 3.82 -9.54 6.45
CA PRO A 361 3.89 -10.72 5.58
C PRO A 361 4.09 -12.03 6.35
N ASN A 362 5.03 -12.04 7.31
CA ASN A 362 5.32 -13.18 8.19
C ASN A 362 4.27 -13.40 9.31
N PHE A 363 3.11 -12.74 9.27
CA PHE A 363 2.07 -12.95 10.27
C PHE A 363 1.23 -14.16 9.85
N GLU A 364 1.20 -15.21 10.68
CA GLU A 364 0.39 -16.40 10.45
C GLU A 364 -1.10 -16.04 10.37
N ARG A 365 -1.76 -16.46 9.28
CA ARG A 365 -3.16 -16.14 8.99
C ARG A 365 -4.01 -17.40 9.04
N GLN A 366 -5.14 -17.31 9.74
CA GLN A 366 -6.18 -18.34 9.66
C GLN A 366 -6.92 -18.19 8.33
N THR A 367 -6.68 -19.12 7.41
CA THR A 367 -7.33 -19.18 6.10
C THR A 367 -8.50 -20.16 6.15
N GLN A 368 -9.73 -19.66 6.00
CA GLN A 368 -10.95 -20.48 5.90
C GLN A 368 -11.11 -21.07 4.50
N LEU A 369 -10.13 -21.88 4.07
CA LEU A 369 -10.24 -22.71 2.87
C LEU A 369 -11.07 -23.98 3.18
N GLY A 370 -11.68 -24.53 2.14
CA GLY A 370 -12.48 -25.77 2.20
C GLY A 370 -11.63 -27.03 2.36
N GLU A 371 -11.91 -28.06 1.57
CA GLU A 371 -11.14 -29.30 1.60
C GLU A 371 -9.64 -29.04 1.32
N GLN A 372 -8.80 -29.50 2.25
CA GLN A 372 -7.35 -29.35 2.24
C GLN A 372 -6.73 -30.68 2.62
N LEU A 373 -5.73 -31.13 1.87
CA LEU A 373 -5.10 -32.42 2.08
C LEU A 373 -4.20 -32.39 3.31
N GLN A 374 -4.29 -33.43 4.13
CA GLN A 374 -3.55 -33.60 5.38
C GLN A 374 -2.86 -34.97 5.43
N GLY A 375 -1.89 -35.13 6.31
CA GLY A 375 -1.19 -36.40 6.54
C GLY A 375 -0.53 -36.97 5.29
N GLU A 376 -0.65 -38.28 5.07
CA GLU A 376 -0.01 -38.97 3.95
C GLU A 376 -0.57 -38.56 2.58
N VAL A 377 -1.89 -38.32 2.46
CA VAL A 377 -2.51 -37.90 1.19
C VAL A 377 -1.95 -36.55 0.70
N CYS A 378 -1.55 -35.67 1.63
CA CYS A 378 -0.84 -34.44 1.30
C CYS A 378 0.55 -34.72 0.70
N LYS A 379 1.31 -35.64 1.31
CA LYS A 379 2.65 -36.03 0.83
C LYS A 379 2.59 -36.77 -0.51
N GLU A 380 1.57 -37.61 -0.71
CA GLU A 380 1.30 -38.27 -2.00
C GLU A 380 1.01 -37.24 -3.09
N ALA A 381 0.17 -36.24 -2.82
CA ALA A 381 -0.11 -35.14 -3.75
C ALA A 381 1.15 -34.31 -4.09
N ILE A 382 2.00 -34.03 -3.10
CA ILE A 382 3.29 -33.34 -3.31
C ILE A 382 4.23 -34.19 -4.19
N SER A 383 4.32 -35.49 -3.90
CA SER A 383 5.16 -36.44 -4.67
C SER A 383 4.68 -36.59 -6.11
N TYR A 384 3.35 -36.62 -6.32
CA TYR A 384 2.72 -36.63 -7.63
C TYR A 384 3.03 -35.34 -8.42
N MET A 385 2.89 -34.16 -7.80
CA MET A 385 3.20 -32.88 -8.43
C MET A 385 4.65 -32.77 -8.92
N ALA A 386 5.60 -33.42 -8.25
CA ALA A 386 7.01 -33.39 -8.64
C ALA A 386 7.29 -34.06 -10.00
N GLN A 387 6.36 -34.88 -10.52
CA GLN A 387 6.50 -35.59 -11.80
C GLN A 387 5.39 -35.26 -12.81
N CYS A 388 4.37 -34.51 -12.40
CA CYS A 388 3.20 -34.21 -13.24
C CYS A 388 3.51 -33.13 -14.30
N THR A 389 3.26 -33.40 -15.59
CA THR A 389 3.44 -32.40 -16.66
C THR A 389 2.20 -31.56 -16.95
N ASP A 390 1.04 -31.96 -16.42
CA ASP A 390 -0.24 -31.26 -16.60
C ASP A 390 -0.33 -30.04 -15.67
N GLN A 391 -0.39 -28.86 -16.27
CA GLN A 391 -0.44 -27.59 -15.55
C GLN A 391 -1.73 -27.44 -14.71
N GLU A 392 -2.88 -27.91 -15.20
CA GLU A 392 -4.15 -27.77 -14.45
C GLU A 392 -4.13 -28.63 -13.19
N GLN A 393 -3.61 -29.86 -13.29
CA GLN A 393 -3.45 -30.75 -12.14
C GLN A 393 -2.44 -30.20 -11.13
N VAL A 394 -1.38 -29.53 -11.60
CA VAL A 394 -0.42 -28.86 -10.71
C VAL A 394 -1.07 -27.70 -9.97
N PHE A 395 -1.84 -26.83 -10.63
CA PHE A 395 -2.58 -25.76 -9.96
C PHE A 395 -3.59 -26.33 -8.95
N LEU A 396 -4.37 -27.35 -9.34
CA LEU A 396 -5.34 -28.01 -8.46
C LEU A 396 -4.66 -28.59 -7.20
N LYS A 397 -3.61 -29.39 -7.38
CA LYS A 397 -2.88 -30.02 -6.26
C LYS A 397 -2.10 -29.01 -5.43
N MET A 398 -1.61 -27.92 -6.01
CA MET A 398 -1.07 -26.79 -5.26
C MET A 398 -2.16 -26.17 -4.39
N ARG A 399 -3.35 -25.88 -4.92
CA ARG A 399 -4.48 -25.34 -4.14
C ARG A 399 -4.91 -26.27 -2.99
N GLU A 400 -4.97 -27.57 -3.24
CA GLU A 400 -5.32 -28.60 -2.24
C GLU A 400 -4.29 -28.76 -1.11
N THR A 401 -3.02 -28.40 -1.34
CA THR A 401 -1.90 -28.53 -0.39
C THR A 401 -1.50 -27.20 0.27
N PHE A 402 -2.30 -26.14 0.06
CA PHE A 402 -1.98 -24.77 0.49
C PHE A 402 -1.82 -24.61 2.02
N GLN A 403 -2.68 -25.23 2.83
CA GLN A 403 -2.51 -25.21 4.30
C GLN A 403 -1.17 -25.81 4.74
N HIS A 404 -0.70 -26.87 4.09
CA HIS A 404 0.60 -27.47 4.41
C HIS A 404 1.75 -26.52 4.06
N ARG A 405 1.67 -25.80 2.93
CA ARG A 405 2.64 -24.73 2.61
C ARG A 405 2.65 -23.61 3.64
N GLN A 406 1.48 -23.12 4.07
CA GLN A 406 1.42 -22.07 5.09
C GLN A 406 2.05 -22.54 6.41
N GLN A 407 1.77 -23.76 6.87
CA GLN A 407 2.43 -24.33 8.05
C GLN A 407 3.96 -24.43 7.88
N LEU A 408 4.44 -24.79 6.69
CA LEU A 408 5.87 -24.88 6.38
C LEU A 408 6.56 -23.51 6.35
N VAL A 409 5.90 -22.49 5.79
CA VAL A 409 6.38 -21.10 5.72
C VAL A 409 6.53 -20.46 7.10
N HIS A 410 5.59 -20.73 8.02
CA HIS A 410 5.63 -20.15 9.38
C HIS A 410 6.40 -21.01 10.40
N ASP A 411 6.91 -22.19 10.02
CA ASP A 411 7.80 -23.01 10.84
C ASP A 411 9.25 -22.46 10.82
N PRO A 412 9.80 -21.95 11.93
CA PRO A 412 11.14 -21.33 11.95
C PRO A 412 12.30 -22.27 11.63
N GLN A 413 12.09 -23.59 11.64
CA GLN A 413 13.09 -24.59 11.29
C GLN A 413 12.94 -25.12 9.86
N LYS A 414 11.77 -24.91 9.22
CA LYS A 414 11.47 -25.49 7.89
C LYS A 414 11.11 -24.47 6.81
N CYS A 415 10.95 -23.19 7.13
CA CYS A 415 10.61 -22.14 6.16
C CYS A 415 11.57 -22.06 4.96
N GLY A 416 12.88 -22.29 5.16
CA GLY A 416 13.87 -22.37 4.06
C GLY A 416 13.77 -23.62 3.18
N ALA A 417 12.90 -24.58 3.49
CA ALA A 417 12.68 -25.80 2.71
C ALA A 417 11.42 -25.72 1.81
N VAL A 418 10.73 -24.58 1.75
CA VAL A 418 9.48 -24.44 0.99
C VAL A 418 9.67 -24.71 -0.50
N LEU A 419 10.68 -24.11 -1.14
CA LEU A 419 10.96 -24.35 -2.57
C LEU A 419 11.49 -25.77 -2.84
N ALA A 420 12.20 -26.38 -1.89
CA ALA A 420 12.64 -27.77 -1.99
C ALA A 420 11.48 -28.77 -1.87
N THR A 421 10.46 -28.44 -1.07
CA THR A 421 9.25 -29.27 -0.88
C THR A 421 8.23 -29.05 -2.00
N PHE A 422 8.16 -27.83 -2.55
CA PHE A 422 7.26 -27.43 -3.63
C PHE A 422 8.06 -26.88 -4.82
N PRO A 423 8.83 -27.73 -5.53
CA PRO A 423 9.69 -27.30 -6.64
C PRO A 423 8.93 -26.68 -7.81
N ARG A 424 7.61 -26.87 -7.88
CA ARG A 424 6.75 -26.33 -8.94
C ARG A 424 6.68 -24.80 -8.98
N PHE A 425 7.03 -24.11 -7.89
CA PHE A 425 7.25 -22.66 -7.95
C PHE A 425 8.40 -22.26 -8.89
N LEU A 426 9.34 -23.16 -9.20
CA LEU A 426 10.52 -22.87 -10.02
C LEU A 426 10.25 -23.01 -11.53
N ASP A 427 9.22 -23.77 -11.92
CA ASP A 427 8.91 -24.08 -13.33
C ASP A 427 7.52 -23.62 -13.77
N THR A 428 6.57 -23.45 -12.84
CA THR A 428 5.16 -23.22 -13.14
C THR A 428 4.76 -21.79 -12.77
N LYS A 429 4.65 -20.94 -13.79
CA LYS A 429 4.21 -19.54 -13.68
C LYS A 429 2.84 -19.42 -13.02
N GLY A 430 2.63 -18.37 -12.23
CA GLY A 430 1.32 -17.99 -11.67
C GLY A 430 0.95 -18.62 -10.33
N LEU A 431 1.75 -19.57 -9.80
CA LEU A 431 1.49 -20.16 -8.48
C LEU A 431 1.59 -19.16 -7.32
N VAL A 432 2.42 -18.11 -7.44
CA VAL A 432 2.47 -16.99 -6.48
C VAL A 432 1.15 -16.21 -6.48
N ASN A 433 0.58 -15.94 -7.66
CA ASN A 433 -0.73 -15.29 -7.79
C ASN A 433 -1.86 -16.15 -7.21
N GLN A 434 -1.83 -17.46 -7.44
CA GLN A 434 -2.78 -18.39 -6.84
C GLN A 434 -2.73 -18.31 -5.31
N ASP A 435 -1.57 -18.57 -4.69
CA ASP A 435 -1.46 -18.66 -3.24
C ASP A 435 -1.76 -17.32 -2.55
N PHE A 436 -1.41 -16.19 -3.16
CA PHE A 436 -1.83 -14.88 -2.66
C PHE A 436 -3.35 -14.68 -2.74
N THR A 437 -3.99 -15.17 -3.80
CA THR A 437 -5.46 -15.17 -3.94
C THR A 437 -6.13 -16.05 -2.89
N LEU A 438 -5.52 -17.17 -2.49
CA LEU A 438 -5.99 -18.02 -1.38
C LEU A 438 -5.81 -17.35 -0.01
N LEU A 439 -4.82 -16.48 0.16
CA LEU A 439 -4.61 -15.69 1.39
C LEU A 439 -5.59 -14.52 1.55
N PHE A 440 -5.93 -13.81 0.46
CA PHE A 440 -6.60 -12.49 0.53
C PHE A 440 -7.85 -12.33 -0.35
N GLY A 441 -8.21 -13.32 -1.16
CA GLY A 441 -9.29 -13.25 -2.14
C GLY A 441 -8.92 -12.45 -3.40
N LEU A 442 -9.65 -12.71 -4.49
CA LEU A 442 -9.40 -12.12 -5.81
C LEU A 442 -9.49 -10.59 -5.79
N GLU A 443 -10.49 -10.04 -5.09
CA GLU A 443 -10.67 -8.58 -4.95
C GLU A 443 -9.42 -7.91 -4.37
N THR A 444 -8.71 -8.54 -3.43
CA THR A 444 -7.46 -7.99 -2.91
C THR A 444 -6.29 -8.26 -3.85
N ALA A 445 -6.24 -9.43 -4.48
CA ALA A 445 -5.17 -9.83 -5.39
C ALA A 445 -5.04 -8.97 -6.66
N CYS A 446 -6.11 -8.30 -7.09
CA CYS A 446 -6.12 -7.44 -8.28
C CYS A 446 -5.85 -5.94 -7.99
N LYS A 447 -5.88 -5.50 -6.71
CA LYS A 447 -5.92 -4.08 -6.34
C LYS A 447 -4.80 -3.21 -6.90
N LEU A 448 -3.57 -3.72 -7.01
CA LEU A 448 -2.49 -2.92 -7.61
C LEU A 448 -2.78 -2.67 -9.09
N LEU A 449 -3.04 -3.72 -9.86
CA LEU A 449 -3.27 -3.64 -11.31
C LEU A 449 -4.53 -2.84 -11.68
N GLU A 450 -5.60 -2.95 -10.89
CA GLU A 450 -6.85 -2.21 -11.13
C GLU A 450 -6.76 -0.71 -10.80
N ASN A 451 -5.96 -0.34 -9.80
CA ASN A 451 -5.94 1.02 -9.26
C ASN A 451 -4.70 1.83 -9.64
N TRP A 452 -3.63 1.22 -10.16
CA TRP A 452 -2.36 1.92 -10.38
C TRP A 452 -2.50 3.10 -11.34
N ASP A 453 -2.87 2.85 -12.61
CA ASP A 453 -3.02 3.91 -13.61
C ASP A 453 -4.15 4.88 -13.27
N SER A 454 -5.29 4.35 -12.81
CA SER A 454 -6.51 5.13 -12.56
C SER A 454 -6.39 6.06 -11.34
N SER A 455 -5.67 5.64 -10.30
CA SER A 455 -5.74 6.28 -8.97
C SER A 455 -4.40 6.71 -8.37
N PHE A 456 -3.28 6.09 -8.76
CA PHE A 456 -1.97 6.30 -8.11
C PHE A 456 -0.89 6.88 -9.03
N LYS A 457 -0.66 6.34 -10.22
CA LYS A 457 0.48 6.66 -11.11
C LYS A 457 0.66 8.17 -11.34
N ALA A 458 -0.41 8.87 -11.75
CA ALA A 458 -0.39 10.31 -11.95
C ALA A 458 -0.12 11.13 -10.66
N LYS A 459 -0.57 10.64 -9.49
CA LYS A 459 -0.34 11.29 -8.20
C LYS A 459 1.08 11.04 -7.67
N VAL A 460 1.62 9.83 -7.89
CA VAL A 460 3.02 9.47 -7.62
C VAL A 460 3.97 10.36 -8.41
N MET A 461 3.75 10.54 -9.71
CA MET A 461 4.52 11.48 -10.53
C MET A 461 4.40 12.93 -10.00
N ARG A 462 3.17 13.40 -9.70
CA ARG A 462 2.92 14.74 -9.17
C ARG A 462 3.69 15.01 -7.87
N GLU A 463 3.62 14.10 -6.91
CA GLU A 463 4.32 14.22 -5.63
C GLU A 463 5.85 14.12 -5.79
N ALA A 464 6.33 13.30 -6.73
CA ALA A 464 7.75 13.18 -7.03
C ALA A 464 8.36 14.46 -7.64
N ARG A 465 7.60 15.22 -8.44
CA ARG A 465 8.03 16.55 -8.93
C ARG A 465 8.25 17.57 -7.79
N CYS A 466 7.60 17.39 -6.63
CA CYS A 466 7.75 18.25 -5.46
C CYS A 466 9.00 17.93 -4.60
N LEU A 467 9.79 16.92 -4.97
CA LEU A 467 11.05 16.57 -4.31
C LEU A 467 12.22 17.40 -4.87
N THR A 468 13.33 17.42 -4.14
CA THR A 468 14.62 17.94 -4.64
C THR A 468 15.05 17.14 -5.88
N GLN A 469 15.19 17.84 -7.01
CA GLN A 469 15.49 17.22 -8.29
C GLN A 469 16.95 16.73 -8.33
N SER A 470 17.13 15.43 -8.47
CA SER A 470 18.41 14.76 -8.73
C SER A 470 18.39 14.12 -10.11
N ALA A 471 19.55 13.87 -10.72
CA ALA A 471 19.62 13.30 -12.07
C ALA A 471 18.81 11.98 -12.19
N ASP A 472 18.97 11.07 -11.23
CA ASP A 472 18.25 9.80 -11.19
C ASP A 472 16.72 10.00 -11.08
N LEU A 473 16.26 10.92 -10.22
CA LEU A 473 14.84 11.25 -10.08
C LEU A 473 14.26 11.88 -11.36
N CYS A 474 14.98 12.81 -11.99
CA CYS A 474 14.55 13.43 -13.24
C CYS A 474 14.47 12.41 -14.38
N ASN A 475 15.36 11.41 -14.39
CA ASN A 475 15.34 10.34 -15.37
C ASN A 475 14.15 9.39 -15.15
N LEU A 476 13.83 9.02 -13.89
CA LEU A 476 12.63 8.24 -13.57
C LEU A 476 11.34 8.99 -13.92
N LEU A 477 11.27 10.30 -13.66
CA LEU A 477 10.12 11.13 -14.06
C LEU A 477 9.93 11.13 -15.59
N LYS A 478 10.99 11.38 -16.37
CA LYS A 478 10.94 11.30 -17.84
C LYS A 478 10.48 9.93 -18.35
N CYS A 479 10.95 8.84 -17.74
CA CYS A 479 10.53 7.49 -18.12
C CYS A 479 9.06 7.23 -17.76
N ALA A 480 8.60 7.64 -16.57
CA ALA A 480 7.21 7.50 -16.15
C ALA A 480 6.24 8.31 -17.03
N GLU A 481 6.68 9.46 -17.53
CA GLU A 481 5.94 10.35 -18.43
C GLU A 481 6.01 9.96 -19.93
N TYR A 482 6.82 8.96 -20.29
CA TYR A 482 6.98 8.55 -21.68
C TYR A 482 5.76 7.76 -22.17
N GLU A 483 4.96 8.40 -23.03
CA GLU A 483 3.97 7.72 -23.87
C GLU A 483 4.57 7.48 -25.27
N PRO A 484 4.55 6.24 -25.79
CA PRO A 484 5.08 5.94 -27.12
C PRO A 484 4.17 6.53 -28.20
N VAL A 485 4.57 7.66 -28.77
CA VAL A 485 3.96 8.23 -29.99
C VAL A 485 4.43 7.41 -31.19
N SER A 486 3.50 7.04 -32.08
CA SER A 486 3.65 5.95 -33.05
C SER A 486 4.81 6.04 -34.06
N ASP A 487 5.41 7.22 -34.25
CA ASP A 487 6.32 7.51 -35.38
C ASP A 487 7.57 8.33 -34.98
N GLN A 488 8.03 8.24 -33.72
CA GLN A 488 9.29 8.88 -33.29
C GLN A 488 10.37 7.86 -32.91
N ASP A 489 11.62 8.16 -33.28
CA ASP A 489 12.79 7.40 -32.86
C ASP A 489 12.82 7.25 -31.33
N VAL A 490 12.73 6.00 -30.87
CA VAL A 490 12.78 5.67 -29.44
C VAL A 490 14.13 6.16 -28.89
N PRO A 491 14.16 7.11 -27.93
CA PRO A 491 15.39 7.66 -27.40
C PRO A 491 16.43 6.57 -27.08
N GLU A 492 17.64 6.75 -27.61
CA GLU A 492 18.70 5.72 -27.64
C GLU A 492 19.07 5.18 -26.24
N VAL A 493 18.81 5.99 -25.20
CA VAL A 493 18.94 5.62 -23.79
C VAL A 493 17.64 5.94 -23.01
N LEU A 494 16.54 5.27 -23.36
CA LEU A 494 15.40 5.14 -22.45
C LEU A 494 15.77 4.24 -21.26
N GLY A 495 15.27 4.61 -20.08
CA GLY A 495 15.52 3.91 -18.82
C GLY A 495 14.60 2.71 -18.67
N TRP A 496 13.94 2.63 -17.52
CA TRP A 496 12.83 1.68 -17.32
C TRP A 496 11.60 2.12 -18.11
N ASP A 497 10.68 1.20 -18.38
CA ASP A 497 9.35 1.53 -18.91
C ASP A 497 8.53 2.43 -17.95
N SER A 498 7.43 3.01 -18.45
CA SER A 498 6.60 3.98 -17.71
C SER A 498 6.06 3.42 -16.39
N ASP A 499 5.67 2.15 -16.36
CA ASP A 499 5.11 1.52 -15.16
C ASP A 499 6.17 1.29 -14.10
N MET A 500 7.27 0.62 -14.46
CA MET A 500 8.39 0.37 -13.56
C MET A 500 8.98 1.68 -13.05
N ALA A 501 9.20 2.67 -13.93
CA ALA A 501 9.66 3.99 -13.52
C ALA A 501 8.71 4.64 -12.50
N SER A 502 7.39 4.58 -12.74
CA SER A 502 6.40 5.13 -11.81
C SER A 502 6.38 4.42 -10.45
N VAL A 503 6.61 3.10 -10.40
CA VAL A 503 6.74 2.34 -9.15
C VAL A 503 8.02 2.74 -8.41
N LEU A 504 9.15 2.87 -9.12
CA LEU A 504 10.43 3.25 -8.52
C LEU A 504 10.43 4.68 -7.95
N LEU A 505 9.58 5.59 -8.43
CA LEU A 505 9.35 6.89 -7.79
C LEU A 505 8.85 6.77 -6.34
N LEU A 506 8.19 5.68 -5.94
CA LEU A 506 7.82 5.44 -4.54
C LEU A 506 9.05 5.37 -3.62
N VAL A 507 10.19 4.86 -4.11
CA VAL A 507 11.45 4.78 -3.35
C VAL A 507 12.00 6.18 -3.06
N HIS A 508 11.76 7.16 -3.95
CA HIS A 508 12.13 8.56 -3.72
C HIS A 508 11.14 9.30 -2.79
N LEU A 509 9.85 8.93 -2.83
CA LEU A 509 8.82 9.50 -1.95
C LEU A 509 8.89 8.99 -0.50
N LEU A 510 9.31 7.72 -0.36
CA LEU A 510 9.48 6.97 0.88
C LEU A 510 10.93 6.47 0.98
N PRO A 511 11.91 7.39 1.07
CA PRO A 511 13.32 7.02 1.07
C PRO A 511 13.68 6.11 2.25
N PRO A 512 14.74 5.29 2.10
CA PRO A 512 15.23 4.43 3.17
C PRO A 512 15.38 5.16 4.51
N PRO A 513 15.07 4.50 5.64
CA PRO A 513 15.29 5.09 6.94
C PRO A 513 16.77 5.48 7.11
N PRO A 514 17.08 6.64 7.72
CA PRO A 514 18.46 7.05 7.94
C PRO A 514 19.19 5.98 8.78
N GLY A 515 20.32 5.50 8.25
CA GLY A 515 21.06 4.35 8.78
C GLY A 515 21.28 4.41 10.30
N GLY A 516 21.01 3.30 10.98
CA GLY A 516 21.19 3.19 12.41
C GLY A 516 22.65 2.88 12.79
N ARG A 517 22.92 2.75 14.10
CA ARG A 517 24.23 2.24 14.60
C ARG A 517 24.58 0.81 14.12
N LYS A 518 23.70 0.14 13.38
CA LYS A 518 23.82 -1.25 12.92
C LYS A 518 23.66 -1.41 11.39
N SER A 519 23.41 -0.33 10.65
CA SER A 519 23.13 -0.38 9.21
C SER A 519 23.67 0.87 8.53
N ALA A 520 24.40 0.69 7.43
CA ALA A 520 24.90 1.81 6.62
C ALA A 520 23.73 2.64 6.06
N LYS A 521 23.93 3.95 5.93
CA LYS A 521 22.98 4.82 5.23
C LYS A 521 23.06 4.50 3.74
N ILE A 522 21.96 4.05 3.17
CA ILE A 522 21.80 3.84 1.73
C ILE A 522 21.03 5.01 1.10
N SER A 523 21.31 5.27 -0.17
CA SER A 523 20.60 6.22 -1.02
C SER A 523 19.30 5.65 -1.58
N ALA A 524 18.42 6.51 -2.10
CA ALA A 524 17.22 6.07 -2.82
C ALA A 524 17.57 5.28 -4.10
N ARG A 525 18.68 5.63 -4.77
CA ARG A 525 19.21 4.92 -5.94
C ARG A 525 19.62 3.48 -5.60
N GLU A 526 20.44 3.30 -4.56
CA GLU A 526 20.84 1.95 -4.12
C GLU A 526 19.64 1.12 -3.64
N ALA A 527 18.59 1.76 -3.13
CA ALA A 527 17.34 1.08 -2.77
C ALA A 527 16.51 0.66 -4.01
N VAL A 528 16.54 1.44 -5.10
CA VAL A 528 15.95 1.03 -6.40
C VAL A 528 16.60 -0.25 -6.92
N ASP A 529 17.93 -0.39 -6.82
CA ASP A 529 18.65 -1.59 -7.23
C ASP A 529 18.34 -2.84 -6.35
N ARG A 530 17.65 -2.65 -5.21
CA ARG A 530 17.09 -3.74 -4.38
C ARG A 530 15.67 -4.13 -4.77
N VAL A 531 14.96 -3.30 -5.54
CA VAL A 531 13.64 -3.64 -6.08
C VAL A 531 13.79 -4.51 -7.32
N VAL A 532 14.64 -4.08 -8.26
CA VAL A 532 14.80 -4.72 -9.57
C VAL A 532 16.24 -4.64 -10.08
N GLN A 533 16.72 -5.76 -10.63
CA GLN A 533 18.00 -5.85 -11.35
C GLN A 533 17.76 -6.14 -12.83
N PHE A 534 18.47 -5.42 -13.71
CA PHE A 534 18.43 -5.64 -15.15
C PHE A 534 19.59 -6.52 -15.62
N TYR A 535 19.30 -7.56 -16.41
CA TYR A 535 20.28 -8.41 -17.08
C TYR A 535 20.04 -8.44 -18.59
N LYS A 536 21.13 -8.34 -19.37
CA LYS A 536 21.05 -8.35 -20.83
C LYS A 536 21.02 -9.78 -21.36
N SER A 537 20.00 -10.16 -22.13
CA SER A 537 19.68 -11.55 -22.55
C SER A 537 20.78 -12.33 -23.29
N ARG A 538 21.91 -11.70 -23.66
CA ARG A 538 23.06 -12.33 -24.32
C ARG A 538 24.25 -12.59 -23.39
N THR A 539 24.07 -12.41 -22.08
CA THR A 539 25.10 -12.65 -21.07
C THR A 539 24.77 -13.95 -20.36
N GLU A 540 25.72 -14.89 -20.28
CA GLU A 540 25.54 -16.10 -19.46
C GLU A 540 25.37 -15.69 -17.99
N TRP A 541 24.15 -15.87 -17.47
CA TRP A 541 23.83 -15.53 -16.09
C TRP A 541 24.14 -16.73 -15.17
N HIS A 542 25.12 -16.57 -14.29
CA HIS A 542 25.45 -17.55 -13.27
C HIS A 542 24.85 -17.14 -11.91
N PRO A 543 23.94 -17.95 -11.30
CA PRO A 543 23.39 -17.68 -9.96
C PRO A 543 24.40 -17.70 -8.80
N GLY A 544 25.69 -17.97 -9.05
CA GLY A 544 26.64 -18.43 -8.03
C GLY A 544 27.67 -17.43 -7.50
N GLY A 545 27.63 -16.16 -7.91
CA GLY A 545 28.81 -15.26 -7.78
C GLY A 545 28.72 -14.03 -6.87
N VAL A 546 27.52 -13.51 -6.57
CA VAL A 546 27.37 -12.20 -5.90
C VAL A 546 26.36 -12.29 -4.75
N GLU A 547 26.69 -11.69 -3.61
CA GLU A 547 25.72 -11.42 -2.54
C GLU A 547 24.66 -10.44 -3.07
N GLY A 548 23.55 -10.98 -3.58
CA GLY A 548 22.42 -10.20 -4.06
C GLY A 548 21.77 -9.36 -2.94
N PRO A 549 20.93 -8.38 -3.31
CA PRO A 549 20.14 -7.63 -2.35
C PRO A 549 19.21 -8.56 -1.57
N ARG A 550 18.71 -8.08 -0.44
CA ARG A 550 17.88 -8.87 0.47
C ARG A 550 16.62 -9.34 -0.26
N GLN A 551 16.49 -10.66 -0.37
CA GLN A 551 15.37 -11.33 -1.04
C GLN A 551 14.00 -11.02 -0.38
N PRO A 552 12.90 -11.06 -1.16
CA PRO A 552 12.87 -11.27 -2.61
C PRO A 552 13.15 -9.97 -3.37
N TYR A 553 13.68 -10.08 -4.59
CA TYR A 553 13.82 -8.95 -5.52
C TYR A 553 13.52 -9.38 -6.96
N LEU A 554 13.22 -8.42 -7.83
CA LEU A 554 12.89 -8.69 -9.23
C LEU A 554 14.16 -8.78 -10.10
N VAL A 555 14.17 -9.72 -11.03
CA VAL A 555 15.18 -9.88 -12.07
C VAL A 555 14.47 -9.69 -13.41
N ALA A 556 14.87 -8.65 -14.14
CA ALA A 556 14.32 -8.29 -15.44
C ALA A 556 15.36 -8.60 -16.53
N VAL A 557 15.02 -9.50 -17.45
CA VAL A 557 15.91 -9.98 -18.51
C VAL A 557 15.41 -9.47 -19.86
N GLY A 558 16.26 -8.77 -20.62
CA GLY A 558 15.87 -8.21 -21.91
C GLY A 558 17.03 -7.62 -22.73
N SER A 559 16.71 -7.02 -23.87
CA SER A 559 17.69 -6.33 -24.72
C SER A 559 18.13 -4.99 -24.12
N ARG A 560 17.18 -4.26 -23.51
CA ARG A 560 17.29 -2.95 -22.86
C ARG A 560 16.30 -2.87 -21.69
N ARG A 561 16.41 -1.84 -20.82
CA ARG A 561 15.54 -1.66 -19.64
C ARG A 561 14.08 -1.30 -19.98
N ASP A 562 13.83 -0.81 -21.19
CA ASP A 562 12.51 -0.55 -21.76
C ASP A 562 11.99 -1.69 -22.66
N GLN A 563 12.81 -2.73 -22.87
CA GLN A 563 12.52 -3.89 -23.71
C GLN A 563 12.84 -5.18 -22.93
N ILE A 564 12.06 -5.42 -21.88
CA ILE A 564 12.16 -6.64 -21.06
C ILE A 564 11.43 -7.79 -21.75
N GLU A 565 12.11 -8.92 -21.89
CA GLU A 565 11.60 -10.16 -22.50
C GLU A 565 10.97 -11.08 -21.45
N SER A 566 11.53 -11.09 -20.23
CA SER A 566 11.03 -11.91 -19.13
C SER A 566 11.40 -11.35 -17.74
N PHE A 567 10.58 -11.71 -16.76
CA PHE A 567 10.74 -11.35 -15.36
C PHE A 567 10.80 -12.60 -14.47
N PHE A 568 11.63 -12.53 -13.42
CA PHE A 568 11.77 -13.58 -12.41
C PHE A 568 11.88 -12.97 -11.01
N LEU A 569 11.43 -13.69 -10.00
CA LEU A 569 11.67 -13.36 -8.59
C LEU A 569 12.91 -14.12 -8.12
N ALA A 570 13.92 -13.40 -7.63
CA ALA A 570 15.07 -14.00 -6.97
C ALA A 570 14.75 -14.30 -5.50
N LEU A 571 14.74 -15.57 -5.13
CA LEU A 571 14.43 -16.06 -3.78
C LEU A 571 15.23 -17.33 -3.45
N ASP A 572 15.89 -17.36 -2.30
CA ASP A 572 16.71 -18.48 -1.81
C ASP A 572 17.71 -19.00 -2.86
N ARG A 573 18.32 -18.07 -3.62
CA ARG A 573 19.23 -18.33 -4.77
C ARG A 573 18.59 -19.02 -5.97
N HIS A 574 17.28 -19.19 -5.99
CA HIS A 574 16.51 -19.67 -7.13
C HIS A 574 15.84 -18.50 -7.87
N LEU A 575 15.47 -18.73 -9.13
CA LEU A 575 14.57 -17.86 -9.88
C LEU A 575 13.19 -18.51 -9.99
N ILE A 576 12.17 -17.79 -9.57
CA ILE A 576 10.76 -18.13 -9.76
C ILE A 576 10.26 -17.35 -10.98
N PRO A 577 9.80 -17.99 -12.06
CA PRO A 577 9.36 -17.28 -13.26
C PRO A 577 8.05 -16.54 -13.02
N CYS A 578 8.01 -15.23 -13.32
CA CYS A 578 6.79 -14.46 -13.24
C CYS A 578 5.79 -14.88 -14.32
N GLN A 579 4.50 -14.81 -13.99
CA GLN A 579 3.41 -14.96 -14.95
C GLN A 579 3.28 -13.73 -15.87
N ALA A 580 3.43 -12.54 -15.29
CA ALA A 580 3.32 -11.27 -15.99
C ALA A 580 4.41 -11.08 -17.04
N ASN A 581 4.01 -10.52 -18.18
CA ASN A 581 4.88 -10.02 -19.25
C ASN A 581 5.09 -8.50 -19.18
N CYS A 582 4.35 -7.78 -18.31
CA CYS A 582 4.53 -6.36 -18.05
C CYS A 582 5.19 -6.11 -16.68
N SER A 583 5.88 -4.99 -16.55
CA SER A 583 6.68 -4.65 -15.37
C SER A 583 5.83 -4.40 -14.11
N LEU A 584 4.64 -3.81 -14.26
CA LEU A 584 3.69 -3.62 -13.15
C LEU A 584 3.21 -4.97 -12.59
N GLY A 585 2.88 -5.92 -13.46
CA GLY A 585 2.48 -7.28 -13.07
C GLY A 585 3.63 -8.05 -12.42
N ALA A 586 4.85 -7.87 -12.91
CA ALA A 586 6.04 -8.47 -12.31
C ALA A 586 6.34 -7.90 -10.91
N PHE A 587 6.11 -6.60 -10.70
CA PHE A 587 6.23 -5.96 -9.38
C PHE A 587 5.08 -6.34 -8.43
N ASP A 588 3.87 -6.52 -8.95
CA ASP A 588 2.72 -7.10 -8.24
C ASP A 588 3.05 -8.51 -7.71
N GLU A 589 3.61 -9.39 -8.54
CA GLU A 589 4.11 -10.71 -8.12
C GLU A 589 5.22 -10.61 -7.06
N LEU A 590 6.15 -9.64 -7.16
CA LEU A 590 7.17 -9.38 -6.13
C LEU A 590 6.56 -8.97 -4.78
N PHE A 591 5.55 -8.10 -4.78
CA PHE A 591 4.83 -7.74 -3.57
C PHE A 591 4.14 -8.98 -2.96
N LYS A 592 3.43 -9.76 -3.79
CA LYS A 592 2.69 -10.96 -3.38
C LYS A 592 3.60 -12.04 -2.78
N ALA A 593 4.79 -12.25 -3.35
CA ALA A 593 5.78 -13.21 -2.88
C ALA A 593 6.16 -13.05 -1.41
N HIS A 594 6.18 -11.81 -0.89
CA HIS A 594 6.43 -11.57 0.53
C HIS A 594 5.42 -12.26 1.43
N PHE A 595 4.15 -12.33 1.05
CA PHE A 595 3.09 -12.99 1.82
C PHE A 595 3.03 -14.49 1.56
N VAL A 596 3.23 -14.91 0.31
CA VAL A 596 3.23 -16.34 -0.08
C VAL A 596 4.34 -17.11 0.63
N PHE A 597 5.54 -16.52 0.73
CA PHE A 597 6.72 -17.14 1.34
C PHE A 597 7.05 -16.59 2.75
N GLY A 598 6.18 -15.77 3.34
CA GLY A 598 6.35 -15.25 4.71
C GLY A 598 7.63 -14.43 4.94
N LEU A 599 8.01 -13.61 3.97
CA LEU A 599 9.29 -12.89 3.93
C LEU A 599 9.16 -11.47 4.49
N SER A 600 10.07 -11.10 5.40
CA SER A 600 10.12 -9.73 5.92
C SER A 600 10.63 -8.77 4.84
N TYR A 601 9.95 -7.65 4.65
CA TYR A 601 10.43 -6.54 3.82
C TYR A 601 11.88 -6.16 4.18
N ASP A 602 12.69 -5.80 3.16
CA ASP A 602 13.97 -5.13 3.41
C ASP A 602 13.73 -3.84 4.22
N GLU A 603 14.58 -3.58 5.22
CA GLU A 603 14.56 -2.34 6.01
C GLU A 603 14.61 -1.10 5.09
N ALA A 604 15.38 -1.19 4.00
CA ALA A 604 15.49 -0.19 2.93
C ALA A 604 14.13 0.19 2.31
N LEU A 605 13.33 -0.82 1.99
CA LEU A 605 12.09 -0.72 1.23
C LEU A 605 10.85 -0.84 2.11
N SER A 606 11.04 -1.02 3.42
CA SER A 606 9.99 -1.26 4.42
C SER A 606 8.86 -0.24 4.37
N SER A 607 9.15 1.05 4.16
CA SER A 607 8.13 2.08 4.00
C SER A 607 7.38 1.97 2.67
N VAL A 608 8.06 1.64 1.56
CA VAL A 608 7.43 1.44 0.24
C VAL A 608 6.46 0.26 0.28
N TYR A 609 6.90 -0.90 0.77
CA TYR A 609 6.04 -2.08 0.88
C TYR A 609 4.92 -1.92 1.92
N THR A 610 5.19 -1.24 3.05
CA THR A 610 4.12 -0.90 4.00
C THR A 610 3.08 0.02 3.37
N PHE A 611 3.49 1.01 2.58
CA PHE A 611 2.57 1.88 1.84
C PHE A 611 1.71 1.07 0.87
N LEU A 612 2.31 0.21 0.04
CA LEU A 612 1.57 -0.67 -0.89
C LEU A 612 0.57 -1.55 -0.13
N GLN A 613 1.02 -2.28 0.89
CA GLN A 613 0.20 -3.17 1.72
C GLN A 613 -1.03 -2.44 2.28
N THR A 614 -0.83 -1.29 2.92
CA THR A 614 -1.86 -0.60 3.71
C THR A 614 -2.66 0.44 2.92
N THR A 615 -2.22 0.82 1.71
CA THR A 615 -2.81 1.93 0.94
C THR A 615 -3.33 1.51 -0.43
N VAL A 616 -2.68 0.53 -1.06
CA VAL A 616 -3.11 0.01 -2.38
C VAL A 616 -3.89 -1.28 -2.20
N TYR A 617 -3.34 -2.25 -1.47
CA TYR A 617 -4.03 -3.54 -1.23
C TYR A 617 -5.04 -3.50 -0.06
N ASN A 618 -4.93 -2.50 0.83
CA ASN A 618 -5.74 -2.36 2.06
C ASN A 618 -5.66 -3.59 2.99
N ILE A 619 -4.48 -4.23 3.06
CA ILE A 619 -4.19 -5.37 3.93
C ILE A 619 -3.77 -4.85 5.32
N ASP A 620 -4.37 -5.40 6.37
CA ASP A 620 -4.04 -5.14 7.79
C ASP A 620 -4.03 -3.65 8.20
N VAL A 621 -4.85 -2.81 7.56
CA VAL A 621 -4.94 -1.38 7.85
C VAL A 621 -5.16 -1.12 9.35
N GLY A 622 -4.34 -0.25 9.94
CA GLY A 622 -4.35 0.03 11.38
C GLY A 622 -3.78 -1.08 12.30
N SER A 623 -3.41 -2.24 11.76
CA SER A 623 -2.75 -3.35 12.48
C SER A 623 -1.26 -3.50 12.15
N VAL A 624 -0.81 -2.94 11.01
CA VAL A 624 0.61 -2.80 10.66
C VAL A 624 1.21 -1.58 11.36
N LYS A 625 2.47 -1.67 11.80
CA LYS A 625 3.23 -0.51 12.28
C LYS A 625 3.67 0.39 11.11
N GLU A 626 2.87 1.41 10.81
CA GLU A 626 3.15 2.38 9.75
C GLU A 626 4.03 3.54 10.23
N SER A 627 4.90 4.06 9.35
CA SER A 627 5.65 5.28 9.64
C SER A 627 4.78 6.54 9.44
N PRO A 628 5.07 7.67 10.13
CA PRO A 628 4.38 8.93 9.88
C PRO A 628 4.42 9.37 8.40
N ARG A 629 5.49 9.02 7.68
CA ARG A 629 5.68 9.36 6.27
C ARG A 629 4.79 8.53 5.33
N VAL A 630 4.55 7.24 5.65
CA VAL A 630 3.60 6.40 4.91
C VAL A 630 2.17 6.97 5.03
N LYS A 631 1.75 7.31 6.25
CA LYS A 631 0.44 7.92 6.52
C LYS A 631 0.27 9.30 5.88
N GLU A 632 1.32 10.11 5.91
CA GLU A 632 1.33 11.41 5.21
C GLU A 632 1.21 11.23 3.69
N LEU A 633 1.97 10.31 3.09
CA LEU A 633 1.86 10.06 1.65
C LEU A 633 0.47 9.54 1.29
N ARG A 634 -0.11 8.65 2.11
CA ARG A 634 -1.49 8.20 1.95
C ARG A 634 -2.48 9.36 1.95
N ALA A 635 -2.37 10.29 2.90
CA ALA A 635 -3.24 11.47 2.94
C ALA A 635 -3.17 12.27 1.62
N ARG A 636 -1.97 12.49 1.07
CA ARG A 636 -1.78 13.17 -0.22
C ARG A 636 -2.34 12.40 -1.42
N MET A 637 -2.27 11.07 -1.40
CA MET A 637 -2.73 10.21 -2.50
C MET A 637 -4.24 10.00 -2.50
N LEU A 638 -4.88 9.94 -1.33
CA LEU A 638 -6.29 9.58 -1.18
C LEU A 638 -7.22 10.77 -0.93
N ASN A 639 -6.73 11.89 -0.39
CA ASN A 639 -7.54 13.09 -0.27
C ASN A 639 -7.52 13.89 -1.58
N ASN A 640 -8.68 14.40 -1.97
CA ASN A 640 -8.79 15.30 -3.10
C ASN A 640 -8.08 16.63 -2.78
N CYS A 641 -6.93 16.83 -3.44
CA CYS A 641 -6.14 18.07 -3.45
C CYS A 641 -6.16 18.64 -4.87
#